data_AF-A0A8H4MA04-F1
#
_entry.id   AF-A0A8H4MA04-F1
#
_cell.length_a   1.000
_cell.length_b   1.000
_cell.length_c   1.000
_cell.angle_alpha   90.00
_cell.angle_beta   90.00
_cell.angle_gamma   90.00
#
_symmetry.space_group_name_H-M   'P 1'
#
loop_
_entity.id
_entity.type
_entity.pdbx_description
1 polymer ?
#
loop_
_entity_poly.entity_id
_entity_poly.type
_entity_poly.pdbx_seq_one_letter_code
_entity_poly.pdbx_strand_id
1 'polypeptide(L)'
;MSDSDSSQRTGRSQSLPLTQFPRLHEADATTLSTDNATNTTPSLSHGDGRNHSTLVYKDHDPANATQHHHHGLPSLHIRTDIAGPVSMDALKENDAFLNQSLSPGSIPRRTPSLRAMLATSAPNEGLSPASISSPQLVAMGDITPLPSPIGGMTSWRHRRGSQSLSRTSSAMSRNGSSLSLRLSDSSQMLGPAESRSRNKPYPGLGKATAEISPDTPDKGPQETAHKHTRNRSLSEYVPPGRSVPIKPRPIAVSGAGLPQGMTSSVSTDSKSTNLHREEYLAIQRGIALPTVRPPTPPRSRGNEAGDVESVILQSPSPDASEEIYSVRSIRTDQPRKYRKLRQLGQGTFSQVSLAVRVENRESSEVNDGPVMDGLAPTTQKLVAVKIIEYGPAGGADEERLEVSLKREVEILKSVNHPSLVQLKAFGSDEKRALLVLDYCPGGDLFDVAASGVKPMSAAVIRRIFAELVDAVRYLHGNYIVHRDIKLENVLVTLPPTAMEKITDWRTYDRAVVTLSDLGLSRRIPEPPESPLLQTRCGSEDYAAPEILMGQPYDGRSTDAWALGVLLYAMMENRLPFDALPGARGDPEKLRARTPHRIARCEWAWYRYADSDGEWDPVKGKDLEGARECVEGLLKRNTRRKGLDEIAALDWVKDAIDVPDSEETALNKVSRNVTQPISQGASQAMLYATGLTEEDMNKAQVGISSVWYNGNPCNMHLLDLSNRVREGVQKAGLVGFQFNTVGVSDAISMGTKGMRFSLQSRDLIADSIETVMGGQWYDANISIPGCDKNMPGVLMAMGRVNRPSLMVYGGTIKPGCAKTQNNADIDIVSAFQAYGQFLTGEITENQRFDIIRNACPGGGACGGMYTANTMATAIEVMGMTLPGSSSNPAESKAKDLECLAAGEAIKRLLKEDIRPSDILTRQAFENAMIVVNITGGSTNAVLHLIAIADSVGIKLDIEDFQKVSDRTPFLADLKPSGKYVMADLHNIGGTPSLLKFLLKEGVIDGSGMTVTGETLAKNLEKVPDFPADQKIIRPLSNPIKKTGHIQILRGSLAPGGSVGKITGKEGTRFVGKARVFDHEDDFIAALERNEIKKEEKTVVVIRYTGPKGGPGMPEMLKPSSALMGAGLGSSCALITDGRFSGGSHGFLIGHIVPEAAVGGPIGLVKDGDTITIDSEKRLLDLDVDETELARRRQEWEALRDAGKLPQTGLTMRGTLGKYARTVKDASHGCITDSVE
;
A
#
# COMPACT_ATOMS: atom_id res chain seq x y z
N MET A 1 -50.04 -63.41 -41.24
CA MET A 1 -50.94 -62.33 -41.70
C MET A 1 -50.10 -61.14 -42.13
N SER A 2 -49.58 -61.10 -43.35
CA SER A 2 -49.63 -62.12 -44.42
C SER A 2 -48.34 -61.99 -45.25
N ASP A 3 -47.42 -62.97 -45.20
CA ASP A 3 -47.25 -64.05 -46.20
C ASP A 3 -46.33 -63.56 -47.37
N SER A 4 -45.55 -64.34 -48.14
CA SER A 4 -44.95 -65.70 -48.06
C SER A 4 -44.04 -65.86 -49.31
N ASP A 5 -42.93 -66.59 -49.39
CA ASP A 5 -42.03 -67.31 -48.45
C ASP A 5 -40.73 -67.71 -49.23
N SER A 6 -39.76 -68.39 -48.59
CA SER A 6 -38.68 -69.21 -49.21
C SER A 6 -37.46 -68.47 -49.81
N SER A 7 -36.27 -69.08 -50.06
CA SER A 7 -35.54 -70.16 -49.36
C SER A 7 -34.08 -70.32 -49.89
N GLN A 8 -33.23 -71.09 -49.18
CA GLN A 8 -32.01 -71.82 -49.68
C GLN A 8 -30.74 -70.99 -50.08
N ARG A 9 -29.52 -71.28 -49.55
CA ARG A 9 -28.51 -72.38 -49.83
C ARG A 9 -27.84 -72.26 -51.21
N THR A 10 -26.52 -72.43 -51.46
CA THR A 10 -25.29 -72.89 -50.72
C THR A 10 -24.04 -72.11 -51.25
N GLY A 11 -22.85 -72.04 -50.63
CA GLY A 11 -21.76 -73.04 -50.56
C GLY A 11 -20.58 -72.76 -51.56
N ARG A 12 -19.31 -73.20 -51.41
CA ARG A 12 -18.60 -73.94 -50.33
C ARG A 12 -17.07 -74.11 -50.62
N SER A 13 -16.18 -73.80 -49.67
CA SER A 13 -14.83 -74.42 -49.42
C SER A 13 -14.11 -73.67 -48.27
N GLN A 14 -13.97 -74.25 -47.06
CA GLN A 14 -12.85 -75.10 -46.53
C GLN A 14 -11.53 -74.32 -46.27
N SER A 15 -10.81 -74.50 -45.16
CA SER A 15 -10.69 -75.69 -44.27
C SER A 15 -10.69 -75.38 -42.73
N LEU A 16 -10.24 -76.34 -41.89
CA LEU A 16 -10.41 -76.54 -40.44
C LEU A 16 -9.09 -77.09 -39.82
N PRO A 17 -8.92 -77.42 -38.50
CA PRO A 17 -9.69 -77.16 -37.25
C PRO A 17 -8.80 -76.76 -36.01
N LEU A 18 -9.37 -76.88 -34.78
CA LEU A 18 -8.74 -77.06 -33.43
C LEU A 18 -8.27 -75.81 -32.64
N THR A 19 -8.63 -75.56 -31.36
CA THR A 19 -9.65 -76.17 -30.46
C THR A 19 -10.05 -75.24 -29.29
N GLN A 20 -11.33 -75.28 -28.84
CA GLN A 20 -11.90 -75.05 -27.47
C GLN A 20 -11.44 -73.87 -26.55
N PHE A 21 -12.20 -73.27 -25.62
CA PHE A 21 -13.63 -73.01 -25.27
C PHE A 21 -13.69 -72.78 -23.72
N PRO A 22 -14.76 -72.23 -23.07
CA PRO A 22 -15.73 -71.17 -23.41
C PRO A 22 -15.87 -70.06 -22.30
N ARG A 23 -16.98 -69.29 -22.34
CA ARG A 23 -17.29 -68.03 -21.59
C ARG A 23 -18.24 -68.21 -20.36
N LEU A 24 -18.72 -67.07 -19.81
CA LEU A 24 -19.95 -66.81 -19.00
C LEU A 24 -19.75 -66.76 -17.45
N HIS A 25 -20.53 -66.01 -16.63
CA HIS A 25 -21.68 -65.09 -16.86
C HIS A 25 -21.66 -63.88 -15.87
N GLU A 26 -22.79 -63.20 -15.64
CA GLU A 26 -22.95 -61.95 -14.86
C GLU A 26 -23.54 -62.13 -13.43
N ALA A 27 -23.61 -61.01 -12.69
CA ALA A 27 -24.67 -60.59 -11.75
C ALA A 27 -24.66 -60.99 -10.24
N ASP A 28 -24.52 -59.94 -9.41
CA ASP A 28 -25.37 -59.53 -8.27
C ASP A 28 -25.54 -60.33 -6.96
N ALA A 29 -26.09 -59.58 -5.98
CA ALA A 29 -26.76 -59.98 -4.73
C ALA A 29 -25.92 -60.31 -3.47
N THR A 30 -25.73 -59.25 -2.67
CA THR A 30 -25.77 -59.21 -1.18
C THR A 30 -26.59 -60.33 -0.50
N THR A 31 -26.21 -60.91 0.66
CA THR A 31 -26.39 -60.31 2.01
C THR A 31 -25.95 -61.26 3.17
N LEU A 32 -25.85 -60.66 4.39
CA LEU A 32 -26.20 -61.23 5.73
C LEU A 32 -25.22 -62.09 6.57
N SER A 33 -25.07 -61.66 7.84
CA SER A 33 -24.85 -62.44 9.09
C SER A 33 -23.48 -63.11 9.33
N THR A 34 -22.95 -63.29 10.56
CA THR A 34 -23.18 -62.67 11.90
C THR A 34 -21.96 -62.97 12.81
N ASP A 35 -21.84 -62.22 13.91
CA ASP A 35 -21.25 -62.61 15.22
C ASP A 35 -19.76 -63.06 15.38
N ASN A 36 -19.06 -62.24 16.18
CA ASN A 36 -18.24 -62.60 17.34
C ASN A 36 -17.09 -63.64 17.27
N ALA A 37 -15.88 -63.09 17.43
CA ALA A 37 -15.01 -63.26 18.61
C ALA A 37 -13.77 -64.20 18.58
N THR A 38 -12.77 -63.73 19.33
CA THR A 38 -11.63 -64.43 19.96
C THR A 38 -10.49 -65.03 19.11
N ASN A 39 -9.31 -64.41 19.31
CA ASN A 39 -8.09 -64.99 19.91
C ASN A 39 -6.82 -65.27 19.07
N THR A 40 -5.73 -64.93 19.77
CA THR A 40 -4.37 -65.51 19.72
C THR A 40 -3.50 -65.37 18.48
N THR A 41 -2.40 -64.64 18.66
CA THR A 41 -1.11 -64.86 17.99
C THR A 41 -0.55 -66.26 18.27
N PRO A 42 0.40 -66.73 17.46
CA PRO A 42 1.77 -66.79 17.99
C PRO A 42 2.83 -66.20 17.05
N SER A 43 4.09 -66.19 17.52
CA SER A 43 5.28 -65.63 16.86
C SER A 43 6.39 -66.70 16.69
N LEU A 44 7.63 -66.27 16.39
CA LEU A 44 8.91 -67.01 16.35
C LEU A 44 9.34 -67.64 14.99
N SER A 45 10.64 -67.75 14.62
CA SER A 45 11.86 -66.98 15.01
C SER A 45 13.12 -67.33 14.17
N HIS A 46 14.13 -66.41 14.20
CA HIS A 46 15.60 -66.60 14.19
C HIS A 46 16.46 -67.11 12.99
N GLY A 47 17.73 -66.61 12.96
CA GLY A 47 18.92 -67.12 12.23
C GLY A 47 19.23 -66.41 10.90
N ASP A 48 20.14 -65.44 10.72
CA ASP A 48 21.42 -64.97 11.35
C ASP A 48 22.72 -65.68 10.88
N GLY A 49 23.76 -64.90 10.53
CA GLY A 49 25.14 -65.41 10.36
C GLY A 49 26.06 -64.93 9.21
N ARG A 50 26.47 -63.64 9.17
CA ARG A 50 27.87 -63.14 8.95
C ARG A 50 28.66 -63.53 7.64
N ASN A 51 29.74 -62.88 7.17
CA ASN A 51 30.62 -61.80 7.68
C ASN A 51 31.40 -61.13 6.52
N HIS A 52 31.61 -59.79 6.50
CA HIS A 52 32.92 -59.11 6.29
C HIS A 52 32.76 -57.57 6.14
N SER A 53 33.84 -56.82 6.38
CA SER A 53 33.92 -55.35 6.36
C SER A 53 34.81 -54.78 5.24
N THR A 54 34.65 -53.50 4.88
CA THR A 54 35.59 -52.39 5.22
C THR A 54 35.31 -51.08 4.42
N LEU A 55 34.65 -50.13 5.09
CA LEU A 55 34.84 -48.65 5.10
C LEU A 55 34.99 -47.77 3.81
N VAL A 56 34.01 -46.85 3.65
CA VAL A 56 34.14 -45.38 3.52
C VAL A 56 34.61 -44.71 2.20
N TYR A 57 33.71 -43.90 1.62
CA TYR A 57 33.84 -42.44 1.36
C TYR A 57 32.39 -41.88 1.26
N LYS A 58 31.85 -41.21 2.29
CA LYS A 58 31.88 -39.74 2.56
C LYS A 58 31.02 -38.89 1.60
N ASP A 59 29.77 -38.68 1.98
CA ASP A 59 28.95 -37.54 1.55
C ASP A 59 29.28 -36.26 2.36
N HIS A 60 28.81 -35.11 1.87
CA HIS A 60 28.99 -33.79 2.50
C HIS A 60 27.65 -33.07 2.70
N ASP A 61 27.16 -33.01 3.94
CA ASP A 61 26.05 -32.14 4.33
C ASP A 61 26.50 -30.67 4.42
N PRO A 62 25.74 -29.70 3.83
CA PRO A 62 25.87 -28.29 4.16
C PRO A 62 25.10 -27.98 5.46
N ALA A 63 25.83 -27.86 6.57
CA ALA A 63 25.24 -27.80 7.90
C ALA A 63 24.68 -26.42 8.32
N ASN A 64 23.60 -26.47 9.11
CA ASN A 64 23.21 -25.51 10.17
C ASN A 64 23.39 -24.01 9.92
N ALA A 65 22.35 -23.37 9.37
CA ALA A 65 22.00 -22.00 9.76
C ALA A 65 21.17 -22.06 11.06
N THR A 66 21.78 -21.85 12.22
CA THR A 66 21.08 -21.87 13.52
C THR A 66 20.19 -20.65 13.67
N GLN A 67 18.87 -20.86 13.65
CA GLN A 67 17.90 -19.83 14.04
C GLN A 67 18.04 -19.50 15.53
N HIS A 68 18.64 -18.35 15.84
CA HIS A 68 18.59 -17.79 17.19
C HIS A 68 17.18 -17.27 17.47
N HIS A 69 16.37 -18.08 18.16
CA HIS A 69 15.11 -17.63 18.74
C HIS A 69 15.37 -16.57 19.81
N HIS A 70 15.26 -15.30 19.44
CA HIS A 70 15.05 -14.23 20.41
C HIS A 70 13.64 -14.37 20.99
N HIS A 71 13.54 -14.63 22.29
CA HIS A 71 12.33 -14.33 23.04
C HIS A 71 12.20 -12.80 23.14
N GLY A 72 11.42 -12.22 22.21
CA GLY A 72 11.01 -10.82 22.25
C GLY A 72 9.93 -10.58 23.31
N LEU A 73 9.75 -9.31 23.69
CA LEU A 73 8.65 -8.89 24.57
C LEU A 73 7.31 -8.84 23.81
N PRO A 74 6.17 -8.83 24.54
CA PRO A 74 4.85 -8.73 23.92
C PRO A 74 4.67 -7.51 22.99
N SER A 75 3.91 -7.72 21.92
CA SER A 75 3.88 -6.90 20.72
C SER A 75 3.23 -5.51 20.91
N LEU A 76 4.05 -4.46 20.97
CA LEU A 76 3.60 -3.06 20.89
C LEU A 76 3.29 -2.63 19.45
N HIS A 77 2.19 -1.89 19.25
CA HIS A 77 1.76 -1.46 17.92
C HIS A 77 2.68 -0.42 17.28
N ILE A 78 3.15 -0.67 16.06
CA ILE A 78 3.92 0.28 15.22
C ILE A 78 2.98 1.36 14.63
N ARG A 79 2.44 2.25 15.48
CA ARG A 79 1.57 3.38 15.07
C ARG A 79 1.78 4.63 15.94
N THR A 80 2.53 5.59 15.42
CA THR A 80 2.59 6.99 15.91
C THR A 80 1.44 7.86 15.39
N ASP A 81 0.47 7.27 14.69
CA ASP A 81 -0.63 8.00 14.06
C ASP A 81 -1.70 8.40 15.07
N ILE A 82 -1.97 9.71 15.14
CA ILE A 82 -3.03 10.29 15.95
C ILE A 82 -4.39 9.84 15.41
N ALA A 83 -5.13 9.06 16.20
CA ALA A 83 -6.56 8.87 16.01
C ALA A 83 -7.32 10.14 16.40
N GLY A 84 -8.49 10.38 15.78
CA GLY A 84 -9.24 11.63 15.90
C GLY A 84 -9.67 12.02 17.33
N PRO A 85 -10.14 13.27 17.51
CA PRO A 85 -10.40 13.84 18.84
C PRO A 85 -11.45 13.04 19.61
N VAL A 86 -11.13 12.75 20.88
CA VAL A 86 -12.10 12.24 21.86
C VAL A 86 -13.14 13.34 22.12
N SER A 87 -14.41 13.07 21.81
CA SER A 87 -15.51 14.00 22.11
C SER A 87 -15.55 14.29 23.62
N MET A 88 -15.59 15.58 23.97
CA MET A 88 -15.86 16.05 25.33
C MET A 88 -17.23 16.75 25.38
N ASP A 89 -18.29 16.06 24.96
CA ASP A 89 -19.69 16.46 25.14
C ASP A 89 -20.45 15.46 26.03
N ALA A 90 -19.89 15.19 27.22
CA ALA A 90 -20.57 14.52 28.31
C ALA A 90 -20.01 15.01 29.66
N LEU A 91 -20.89 15.17 30.65
CA LEU A 91 -20.59 15.56 32.04
C LEU A 91 -20.16 17.02 32.28
N LYS A 92 -21.04 17.99 31.98
CA LYS A 92 -21.73 18.79 33.03
C LYS A 92 -22.55 19.95 32.43
N GLU A 93 -23.86 19.87 32.60
CA GLU A 93 -24.59 20.97 33.25
C GLU A 93 -25.84 20.38 33.93
N ASN A 94 -26.28 21.03 35.01
CA ASN A 94 -27.43 20.64 35.82
C ASN A 94 -28.00 21.93 36.43
N ASP A 95 -29.31 21.96 36.68
CA ASP A 95 -30.10 23.14 37.11
C ASP A 95 -30.26 24.26 36.06
N ALA A 96 -31.41 24.93 35.89
CA ALA A 96 -32.78 24.61 36.32
C ALA A 96 -33.83 25.50 35.60
N PHE A 97 -35.11 25.16 35.78
CA PHE A 97 -36.33 25.99 35.63
C PHE A 97 -37.00 26.24 34.25
N LEU A 98 -38.20 25.62 34.14
CA LEU A 98 -39.50 26.16 33.67
C LEU A 98 -40.06 25.80 32.27
N ASN A 99 -41.11 24.97 32.31
CA ASN A 99 -42.38 25.02 31.55
C ASN A 99 -42.37 24.82 30.01
N GLN A 100 -43.27 24.06 29.36
CA GLN A 100 -44.46 23.24 29.74
C GLN A 100 -44.80 22.34 28.50
N SER A 101 -45.54 21.21 28.52
CA SER A 101 -46.07 20.33 29.59
C SER A 101 -46.54 18.96 29.02
N LEU A 102 -47.82 18.59 29.21
CA LEU A 102 -48.60 17.48 28.62
C LEU A 102 -47.97 16.06 28.53
N SER A 103 -48.24 15.26 29.58
CA SER A 103 -48.39 13.78 29.55
C SER A 103 -49.91 13.43 29.45
N PRO A 104 -50.43 12.18 29.60
CA PRO A 104 -49.88 10.85 29.98
C PRO A 104 -50.05 9.79 28.86
N GLY A 105 -49.74 8.49 28.98
CA GLY A 105 -49.23 7.59 30.05
C GLY A 105 -48.81 6.24 29.42
N SER A 106 -48.56 5.12 30.12
CA SER A 106 -48.78 4.75 31.53
C SER A 106 -47.74 3.72 32.02
N ILE A 107 -47.70 3.50 33.33
CA ILE A 107 -46.85 2.54 34.09
C ILE A 107 -47.68 1.25 34.39
N PRO A 108 -47.13 0.05 34.82
CA PRO A 108 -46.25 -0.06 36.00
C PRO A 108 -45.30 -1.29 36.20
N ARG A 109 -44.40 -1.16 37.20
CA ARG A 109 -43.83 -2.20 38.12
C ARG A 109 -42.79 -3.23 37.58
N ARG A 110 -41.99 -3.90 38.42
CA ARG A 110 -41.18 -3.51 39.63
C ARG A 110 -40.45 -4.73 40.25
N THR A 111 -39.22 -4.49 40.76
CA THR A 111 -38.55 -5.18 41.90
C THR A 111 -38.12 -6.67 41.78
N PRO A 112 -37.15 -7.16 42.60
CA PRO A 112 -36.26 -8.28 42.23
C PRO A 112 -36.00 -9.36 43.30
N SER A 113 -35.02 -10.25 43.00
CA SER A 113 -34.11 -10.98 43.93
C SER A 113 -34.62 -12.21 44.71
N LEU A 114 -33.78 -13.27 44.77
CA LEU A 114 -33.13 -13.83 45.99
C LEU A 114 -32.55 -15.25 45.79
N ARG A 115 -31.34 -15.49 46.34
CA ARG A 115 -30.84 -16.77 46.93
C ARG A 115 -30.69 -18.05 46.04
N ALA A 116 -29.93 -19.08 46.42
CA ALA A 116 -28.71 -19.18 47.26
C ALA A 116 -28.09 -20.61 47.25
N MET A 117 -26.74 -20.67 47.35
CA MET A 117 -25.92 -21.57 48.19
C MET A 117 -25.94 -23.12 48.10
N LEU A 118 -24.73 -23.70 48.29
CA LEU A 118 -24.37 -25.06 48.76
C LEU A 118 -24.57 -26.25 47.77
N ALA A 119 -23.80 -27.36 47.80
CA ALA A 119 -22.43 -27.62 48.33
C ALA A 119 -21.91 -29.03 47.90
N THR A 120 -20.64 -29.31 48.24
CA THR A 120 -20.00 -30.63 48.45
C THR A 120 -19.98 -31.69 47.33
N SER A 121 -18.76 -32.03 46.85
CA SER A 121 -18.11 -33.32 47.17
C SER A 121 -16.62 -33.31 46.77
N ALA A 122 -15.83 -34.22 47.36
CA ALA A 122 -14.37 -34.44 47.18
C ALA A 122 -14.15 -35.97 47.00
N PRO A 123 -12.92 -36.55 46.92
CA PRO A 123 -11.53 -36.03 46.94
C PRO A 123 -10.79 -36.37 45.61
N ASN A 124 -9.46 -36.52 45.41
CA ASN A 124 -8.18 -36.45 46.16
C ASN A 124 -7.04 -36.23 45.10
N GLU A 125 -5.71 -36.16 45.28
CA GLU A 125 -4.66 -36.09 46.34
C GLU A 125 -3.36 -35.58 45.60
N GLY A 126 -2.26 -35.07 46.16
CA GLY A 126 -1.81 -34.71 47.51
C GLY A 126 -0.27 -34.49 47.55
N LEU A 127 0.31 -34.41 48.76
CA LEU A 127 1.75 -34.54 49.11
C LEU A 127 2.84 -33.65 48.44
N SER A 128 3.24 -32.59 49.17
CA SER A 128 4.62 -32.05 49.27
C SER A 128 5.44 -32.88 50.32
N PRO A 129 6.68 -32.56 50.82
CA PRO A 129 7.52 -31.35 50.69
C PRO A 129 9.09 -31.58 50.63
N ALA A 130 9.88 -30.52 50.92
CA ALA A 130 11.28 -30.50 51.46
C ALA A 130 12.49 -30.75 50.50
N SER A 131 13.74 -30.25 50.72
CA SER A 131 14.31 -29.17 51.57
C SER A 131 15.85 -28.91 51.36
N ILE A 132 16.42 -27.87 52.04
CA ILE A 132 17.82 -27.74 52.59
C ILE A 132 19.00 -27.02 51.83
N SER A 133 19.46 -25.91 52.45
CA SER A 133 20.81 -25.29 52.66
C SER A 133 21.85 -24.87 51.58
N SER A 134 22.49 -23.71 51.84
CA SER A 134 23.81 -23.20 51.36
C SER A 134 24.98 -23.65 52.27
N PRO A 135 26.30 -23.48 51.95
CA PRO A 135 27.03 -22.26 52.43
C PRO A 135 28.36 -21.79 51.72
N GLN A 136 28.64 -20.47 51.82
CA GLN A 136 29.92 -19.77 52.18
C GLN A 136 31.28 -19.84 51.40
N LEU A 137 31.74 -18.63 50.97
CA LEU A 137 33.06 -17.94 51.16
C LEU A 137 34.43 -18.57 50.76
N VAL A 138 35.33 -17.77 50.13
CA VAL A 138 36.57 -17.14 50.71
C VAL A 138 37.51 -16.46 49.65
N ALA A 139 37.88 -15.20 49.93
CA ALA A 139 39.09 -14.39 49.62
C ALA A 139 39.95 -14.44 48.31
N MET A 140 40.10 -13.24 47.72
CA MET A 140 41.35 -12.47 47.41
C MET A 140 42.58 -13.09 46.68
N GLY A 141 43.13 -12.34 45.71
CA GLY A 141 44.46 -12.55 45.11
C GLY A 141 44.83 -11.40 44.14
N ASP A 142 45.82 -10.58 44.50
CA ASP A 142 46.02 -9.21 43.97
C ASP A 142 47.10 -9.09 42.85
N ILE A 143 47.18 -7.89 42.25
CA ILE A 143 48.36 -7.28 41.58
C ILE A 143 48.70 -7.62 40.09
N THR A 144 49.20 -6.58 39.41
CA THR A 144 49.63 -6.39 38.01
C THR A 144 51.18 -6.51 37.89
N PRO A 145 51.93 -6.20 36.78
CA PRO A 145 51.58 -5.46 35.56
C PRO A 145 52.19 -5.92 34.21
N LEU A 146 51.97 -5.08 33.19
CA LEU A 146 52.55 -5.09 31.84
C LEU A 146 54.10 -4.97 31.84
N PRO A 147 54.77 -5.30 30.71
CA PRO A 147 55.08 -4.22 29.77
C PRO A 147 54.79 -4.53 28.28
N SER A 148 54.68 -3.46 27.49
CA SER A 148 54.50 -3.45 26.02
C SER A 148 55.85 -3.21 25.30
N PRO A 149 55.88 -2.88 23.99
CA PRO A 149 55.75 -3.76 22.81
C PRO A 149 56.99 -3.69 21.89
N ILE A 150 57.04 -4.41 20.75
CA ILE A 150 57.80 -3.96 19.54
C ILE A 150 57.42 -4.71 18.24
N GLY A 151 57.63 -4.00 17.12
CA GLY A 151 57.31 -4.27 15.71
C GLY A 151 57.62 -5.63 15.06
N GLY A 152 57.02 -5.81 13.88
CA GLY A 152 57.29 -6.89 12.91
C GLY A 152 56.64 -6.60 11.55
N MET A 153 57.44 -6.23 10.54
CA MET A 153 56.97 -5.93 9.18
C MET A 153 57.23 -7.09 8.20
N THR A 154 56.27 -7.37 7.32
CA THR A 154 56.38 -7.62 5.84
C THR A 154 55.09 -8.36 5.39
N SER A 155 54.28 -7.84 4.46
CA SER A 155 54.48 -7.74 3.00
C SER A 155 54.63 -9.08 2.28
N TRP A 156 53.89 -9.26 1.18
CA TRP A 156 54.33 -9.86 -0.11
C TRP A 156 53.35 -9.44 -1.22
N ARG A 157 53.81 -9.30 -2.48
CA ARG A 157 53.00 -8.69 -3.57
C ARG A 157 53.53 -9.00 -4.99
N HIS A 158 52.71 -9.65 -5.83
CA HIS A 158 52.82 -9.68 -7.30
C HIS A 158 51.39 -9.55 -7.89
N ARG A 159 51.04 -8.77 -8.93
CA ARG A 159 51.58 -8.54 -10.31
C ARG A 159 51.43 -9.77 -11.21
N ARG A 160 51.01 -9.68 -12.49
CA ARG A 160 50.65 -8.60 -13.47
C ARG A 160 49.63 -9.23 -14.47
N GLY A 161 48.90 -8.58 -15.38
CA GLY A 161 49.03 -7.42 -16.30
C GLY A 161 48.16 -7.76 -17.55
N SER A 162 48.02 -7.02 -18.66
CA SER A 162 48.38 -5.64 -19.08
C SER A 162 47.87 -5.38 -20.52
N GLN A 163 47.48 -4.14 -20.87
CA GLN A 163 47.89 -3.31 -22.05
C GLN A 163 46.87 -2.13 -22.26
N SER A 164 47.24 -0.85 -22.45
CA SER A 164 47.96 -0.13 -23.56
C SER A 164 47.01 0.33 -24.70
N LEU A 165 47.05 1.52 -25.32
CA LEU A 165 48.00 2.68 -25.34
C LEU A 165 47.37 3.97 -25.95
N SER A 166 47.63 5.17 -25.38
CA SER A 166 48.10 6.47 -26.00
C SER A 166 47.45 7.09 -27.29
N ARG A 167 47.61 8.38 -27.72
CA ARG A 167 48.34 9.60 -27.28
C ARG A 167 47.99 10.86 -28.14
N THR A 168 47.81 12.06 -27.53
CA THR A 168 48.18 13.46 -28.02
C THR A 168 47.69 13.95 -29.42
N SER A 169 47.78 15.23 -29.88
CA SER A 169 48.54 16.45 -29.51
C SER A 169 47.93 17.80 -30.02
N SER A 170 48.20 18.93 -29.33
CA SER A 170 48.43 20.36 -29.76
C SER A 170 48.08 20.93 -31.17
N ALA A 171 47.96 22.25 -31.44
CA ALA A 171 47.72 23.53 -30.70
C ALA A 171 47.85 24.73 -31.70
N MET A 172 47.51 25.99 -31.30
CA MET A 172 47.83 27.28 -32.00
C MET A 172 47.05 27.60 -33.32
N SER A 173 46.80 28.85 -33.78
CA SER A 173 46.82 30.21 -33.17
C SER A 173 46.23 31.31 -34.11
N ARG A 174 45.59 32.35 -33.53
CA ARG A 174 45.41 33.77 -33.98
C ARG A 174 44.52 34.18 -35.20
N ASN A 175 43.41 34.83 -34.83
CA ASN A 175 43.00 36.23 -35.10
C ASN A 175 42.93 36.86 -36.53
N GLY A 176 41.73 37.35 -36.87
CA GLY A 176 41.45 38.50 -37.75
C GLY A 176 40.21 38.30 -38.64
N SER A 177 39.33 39.27 -38.91
CA SER A 177 39.10 40.59 -38.30
C SER A 177 37.81 41.27 -38.80
N SER A 178 37.16 42.06 -37.92
CA SER A 178 36.33 43.26 -38.25
C SER A 178 34.88 43.15 -38.76
N LEU A 179 34.14 44.23 -38.45
CA LEU A 179 32.99 44.85 -39.15
C LEU A 179 31.58 44.20 -39.14
N SER A 180 30.86 44.56 -38.08
CA SER A 180 29.44 44.98 -38.07
C SER A 180 28.97 45.84 -39.28
N LEU A 181 27.64 45.96 -39.47
CA LEU A 181 26.83 47.20 -39.55
C LEU A 181 25.33 46.81 -39.71
N ARG A 182 24.27 47.63 -39.53
CA ARG A 182 23.90 48.70 -38.56
C ARG A 182 22.49 49.23 -38.94
N LEU A 183 21.86 50.02 -38.04
CA LEU A 183 20.97 51.19 -38.24
C LEU A 183 19.57 50.99 -37.62
N SER A 184 18.88 51.98 -37.03
CA SER A 184 19.16 53.41 -36.68
C SER A 184 17.90 53.98 -35.98
N ASP A 185 17.84 55.03 -35.15
CA ASP A 185 18.76 55.94 -34.41
C ASP A 185 17.85 56.73 -33.40
N SER A 186 18.14 57.77 -32.60
CA SER A 186 19.27 58.67 -32.25
C SER A 186 18.90 59.34 -30.88
N SER A 187 19.44 60.44 -30.31
CA SER A 187 20.55 61.39 -30.56
C SER A 187 20.81 62.27 -29.31
N GLN A 188 22.05 62.75 -29.14
CA GLN A 188 22.44 64.01 -28.47
C GLN A 188 22.28 64.19 -26.93
N MET A 189 23.01 65.20 -26.43
CA MET A 189 22.95 65.76 -25.07
C MET A 189 22.23 67.11 -25.08
N LEU A 190 21.64 67.52 -23.94
CA LEU A 190 21.67 68.87 -23.32
C LEU A 190 20.49 69.04 -22.33
N GLY A 191 20.62 69.96 -21.34
CA GLY A 191 19.47 70.50 -20.59
C GLY A 191 19.55 70.35 -19.05
N PRO A 192 19.34 71.44 -18.27
CA PRO A 192 19.47 71.42 -16.80
C PRO A 192 18.20 71.95 -16.06
N ALA A 193 18.41 72.60 -14.90
CA ALA A 193 17.46 73.14 -13.89
C ALA A 193 17.00 72.09 -12.84
N GLU A 194 17.25 72.23 -11.53
CA GLU A 194 17.07 73.35 -10.57
C GLU A 194 15.62 73.51 -10.05
N SER A 195 15.36 73.83 -8.77
CA SER A 195 16.19 73.74 -7.54
C SER A 195 15.31 73.97 -6.28
N ARG A 196 15.82 73.59 -5.08
CA ARG A 196 15.48 74.20 -3.75
C ARG A 196 14.00 74.10 -3.28
N SER A 197 13.63 74.33 -2.01
CA SER A 197 14.31 74.16 -0.70
C SER A 197 13.31 74.33 0.47
N ARG A 198 13.70 73.84 1.67
CA ARG A 198 13.40 74.43 3.01
C ARG A 198 11.99 74.30 3.66
N ASN A 199 12.06 74.16 5.00
CA ASN A 199 11.19 74.71 6.07
C ASN A 199 9.91 73.95 6.57
N LYS A 200 9.71 74.11 7.90
CA LYS A 200 8.48 73.94 8.71
C LYS A 200 7.57 75.20 8.55
N PRO A 201 6.33 75.34 9.12
CA PRO A 201 5.62 74.52 10.13
C PRO A 201 4.09 74.31 9.84
N TYR A 202 3.28 74.01 10.88
CA TYR A 202 1.80 74.18 10.97
C TYR A 202 1.35 75.65 10.67
N PRO A 203 0.05 76.01 10.45
CA PRO A 203 -1.24 75.26 10.43
C PRO A 203 -1.97 75.38 9.03
N GLY A 204 -3.27 75.11 8.79
CA GLY A 204 -4.36 74.45 9.56
C GLY A 204 -5.69 75.26 9.70
N LEU A 205 -6.83 74.55 9.82
CA LEU A 205 -8.23 75.00 10.15
C LEU A 205 -9.17 75.54 9.01
N GLY A 206 -10.47 75.23 9.10
CA GLY A 206 -11.61 75.79 8.31
C GLY A 206 -12.48 74.71 7.63
N LYS A 207 -13.74 74.39 8.00
CA LYS A 207 -15.02 75.15 8.14
C LYS A 207 -15.54 75.73 6.81
N ALA A 208 -16.82 75.63 6.43
CA ALA A 208 -18.03 74.95 6.96
C ALA A 208 -18.99 74.64 5.75
N THR A 209 -20.25 74.18 5.80
CA THR A 209 -21.40 74.40 6.71
C THR A 209 -22.48 73.29 6.58
N ALA A 210 -23.13 72.96 7.71
CA ALA A 210 -24.59 72.95 7.98
C ALA A 210 -25.61 72.36 6.97
N GLU A 211 -26.75 71.78 7.36
CA GLU A 211 -27.29 71.19 8.62
C GLU A 211 -28.65 70.54 8.29
N ILE A 212 -29.18 69.67 9.18
CA ILE A 212 -30.58 69.66 9.68
C ILE A 212 -30.84 68.35 10.47
N SER A 213 -31.24 68.53 11.74
CA SER A 213 -31.77 67.52 12.69
C SER A 213 -33.32 67.43 12.52
N PRO A 214 -34.11 66.57 13.22
CA PRO A 214 -33.84 65.76 14.43
C PRO A 214 -34.24 64.26 14.23
N ASP A 215 -34.36 63.33 15.20
CA ASP A 215 -34.70 63.38 16.63
C ASP A 215 -33.91 62.41 17.55
N THR A 216 -34.03 62.67 18.86
CA THR A 216 -33.47 61.94 20.03
C THR A 216 -34.46 62.09 21.22
N PRO A 217 -34.24 61.68 22.50
CA PRO A 217 -33.19 60.86 23.13
C PRO A 217 -33.84 59.60 23.83
N ASP A 218 -33.68 59.13 25.10
CA ASP A 218 -32.89 59.56 26.27
C ASP A 218 -32.62 58.49 27.37
N LYS A 219 -31.61 58.81 28.20
CA LYS A 219 -31.20 58.41 29.58
C LYS A 219 -31.78 57.21 30.37
N GLY A 220 -30.82 56.50 31.00
CA GLY A 220 -30.89 55.90 32.36
C GLY A 220 -29.47 55.81 33.00
N PRO A 221 -29.27 56.00 34.33
CA PRO A 221 -27.94 56.09 35.00
C PRO A 221 -27.40 54.73 35.52
N GLN A 222 -26.13 54.48 35.89
CA GLN A 222 -24.91 55.26 36.28
C GLN A 222 -24.69 55.56 37.79
N GLU A 223 -23.76 54.83 38.44
CA GLU A 223 -23.07 55.13 39.74
C GLU A 223 -21.89 54.13 39.97
N THR A 224 -20.86 54.27 40.83
CA THR A 224 -19.98 55.40 41.33
C THR A 224 -18.64 54.79 41.88
N ALA A 225 -17.64 55.61 42.31
CA ALA A 225 -16.27 55.14 42.67
C ALA A 225 -15.62 55.81 43.92
N HIS A 226 -14.54 55.23 44.50
CA HIS A 226 -13.75 55.62 45.71
C HIS A 226 -12.34 54.95 45.70
N LYS A 227 -11.25 55.30 46.45
CA LYS A 227 -10.78 56.52 47.16
C LYS A 227 -9.25 56.45 47.54
N HIS A 228 -8.45 57.44 47.14
CA HIS A 228 -7.29 58.13 47.80
C HIS A 228 -6.08 57.47 48.57
N THR A 229 -4.91 58.13 48.41
CA THR A 229 -3.87 58.61 49.42
C THR A 229 -2.52 57.90 49.79
N ARG A 230 -1.40 58.44 49.22
CA ARG A 230 -0.24 59.20 49.84
C ARG A 230 0.97 58.58 50.64
N ASN A 231 2.16 59.18 50.39
CA ASN A 231 3.38 59.39 51.26
C ASN A 231 4.34 58.19 51.53
N ARG A 232 5.69 58.28 51.78
CA ARG A 232 6.81 59.30 51.86
C ARG A 232 8.18 58.55 52.08
N SER A 233 9.45 59.04 52.16
CA SER A 233 10.23 60.28 51.83
C SER A 233 11.78 60.12 52.07
N LEU A 234 12.66 60.76 51.25
CA LEU A 234 13.95 61.46 51.60
C LEU A 234 15.20 60.66 52.16
N SER A 235 16.50 61.11 52.10
CA SER A 235 17.24 62.19 51.36
C SER A 235 18.80 62.16 51.49
N GLU A 236 19.53 62.47 50.40
CA GLU A 236 20.74 63.35 50.18
C GLU A 236 21.97 63.49 51.16
N TYR A 237 23.23 63.54 50.63
CA TYR A 237 24.21 64.68 50.70
C TYR A 237 25.59 64.38 49.98
N VAL A 238 26.57 65.32 49.96
CA VAL A 238 27.78 65.41 49.05
C VAL A 238 28.88 66.40 49.60
N PRO A 239 29.99 66.88 48.93
CA PRO A 239 30.76 66.47 47.72
C PRO A 239 32.34 66.26 47.86
N PRO A 240 33.35 67.16 47.60
CA PRO A 240 34.67 66.74 46.98
C PRO A 240 36.04 67.44 47.38
N GLY A 241 37.20 66.98 46.84
CA GLY A 241 38.27 67.90 46.32
C GLY A 241 39.81 67.63 46.48
N ARG A 242 40.53 67.50 45.33
CA ARG A 242 41.81 68.16 44.88
C ARG A 242 43.16 68.03 45.69
N SER A 243 44.39 68.10 45.13
CA SER A 243 44.95 68.15 43.73
C SER A 243 46.53 68.15 43.66
N VAL A 244 47.11 68.39 42.45
CA VAL A 244 48.50 68.83 42.04
C VAL A 244 49.67 67.79 41.80
N PRO A 245 50.65 68.04 40.87
CA PRO A 245 51.12 66.99 39.91
C PRO A 245 52.62 66.96 39.40
N ILE A 246 53.03 65.92 38.62
CA ILE A 246 54.24 65.85 37.72
C ILE A 246 53.90 65.13 36.37
N LYS A 247 54.75 65.23 35.31
CA LYS A 247 54.61 64.76 33.88
C LYS A 247 55.80 63.85 33.44
N PRO A 248 55.99 63.34 32.18
CA PRO A 248 55.16 63.23 30.93
C PRO A 248 54.89 61.76 30.46
N ARG A 249 53.79 61.35 29.77
CA ARG A 249 53.30 61.51 28.34
C ARG A 249 53.94 60.58 27.28
N PRO A 250 53.25 60.20 26.16
CA PRO A 250 52.00 60.76 25.55
C PRO A 250 50.77 59.79 25.48
N ILE A 251 49.54 60.21 25.86
CA ILE A 251 48.41 60.78 25.03
C ILE A 251 47.67 59.71 24.17
N ALA A 252 46.34 59.52 24.16
CA ALA A 252 45.15 59.91 24.97
C ALA A 252 43.95 58.97 24.54
N VAL A 253 42.75 58.86 25.14
CA VAL A 253 41.83 59.84 25.77
C VAL A 253 41.01 59.22 26.93
N SER A 254 40.74 60.07 27.92
CA SER A 254 39.93 60.01 29.16
C SER A 254 38.64 59.18 29.26
N GLY A 255 38.37 58.68 30.49
CA GLY A 255 37.05 58.28 31.02
C GLY A 255 37.19 57.77 32.48
N ALA A 256 36.30 58.13 33.42
CA ALA A 256 36.56 57.90 34.87
C ALA A 256 35.32 57.66 35.74
N GLY A 257 35.53 56.97 36.88
CA GLY A 257 34.76 57.16 38.12
C GLY A 257 33.63 56.15 38.42
N LEU A 258 33.82 55.36 39.48
CA LEU A 258 32.77 54.60 40.18
C LEU A 258 32.31 55.36 41.44
N PRO A 259 31.02 55.25 41.80
CA PRO A 259 30.67 55.01 43.20
C PRO A 259 29.63 53.87 43.37
N GLN A 260 29.57 53.30 44.58
CA GLN A 260 28.59 52.27 44.98
C GLN A 260 27.22 52.90 45.30
N GLY A 261 26.12 52.14 45.18
CA GLY A 261 24.84 52.64 45.71
C GLY A 261 23.52 51.99 45.28
N MET A 262 23.38 50.65 45.29
CA MET A 262 22.07 50.05 45.53
C MET A 262 22.18 48.64 46.13
N THR A 263 21.36 48.37 47.14
CA THR A 263 21.38 47.14 47.96
C THR A 263 20.32 46.15 47.50
N SER A 264 20.44 44.89 47.95
CA SER A 264 19.38 43.87 48.03
C SER A 264 18.51 43.65 46.76
N SER A 265 18.59 42.51 46.09
CA SER A 265 18.60 41.18 46.70
C SER A 265 19.54 40.19 46.00
N VAL A 266 20.60 39.79 46.72
CA VAL A 266 21.07 38.39 46.61
C VAL A 266 20.18 37.56 47.52
N SER A 267 18.95 37.32 47.07
CA SER A 267 18.18 36.17 47.54
C SER A 267 18.89 34.95 46.97
N THR A 268 19.54 34.17 47.82
CA THR A 268 20.03 32.84 47.48
C THR A 268 18.83 31.93 47.27
N ASP A 269 18.19 32.01 46.10
CA ASP A 269 17.22 31.02 45.64
C ASP A 269 17.96 29.69 45.38
N SER A 270 18.13 28.95 46.46
CA SER A 270 18.71 27.60 46.56
C SER A 270 17.77 26.54 45.96
N LYS A 271 17.21 26.84 44.78
CA LYS A 271 16.12 26.10 44.12
C LYS A 271 16.30 25.96 42.60
N SER A 272 17.33 26.55 41.99
CA SER A 272 17.66 26.35 40.57
C SER A 272 18.48 25.07 40.37
N THR A 273 17.81 23.91 40.41
CA THR A 273 18.45 22.58 40.28
C THR A 273 17.63 21.63 39.38
N ASN A 274 17.39 22.03 38.14
CA ASN A 274 16.69 21.26 37.11
C ASN A 274 17.54 21.17 35.82
N LEU A 275 17.17 20.32 34.87
CA LEU A 275 17.79 20.25 33.55
C LEU A 275 17.66 21.58 32.77
N HIS A 276 18.76 22.30 32.57
CA HIS A 276 18.79 23.59 31.86
C HIS A 276 19.24 23.46 30.40
N ARG A 277 18.28 23.46 29.46
CA ARG A 277 18.48 23.20 28.02
C ARG A 277 19.60 24.03 27.36
N GLU A 278 19.71 25.32 27.69
CA GLU A 278 20.71 26.20 27.07
C GLU A 278 22.15 25.85 27.46
N GLU A 279 22.40 25.35 28.68
CA GLU A 279 23.75 24.96 29.10
C GLU A 279 24.25 23.71 28.40
N TYR A 280 23.39 22.72 28.18
CA TYR A 280 23.74 21.49 27.46
C TYR A 280 23.89 21.76 25.95
N LEU A 281 23.01 22.60 25.36
CA LEU A 281 23.13 22.99 23.95
C LEU A 281 24.30 23.94 23.65
N ALA A 282 24.84 24.65 24.64
CA ALA A 282 26.00 25.54 24.45
C ALA A 282 27.24 24.79 23.92
N ILE A 283 27.41 23.52 24.33
CA ILE A 283 28.51 22.66 23.89
C ILE A 283 28.34 22.26 22.42
N GLN A 284 27.14 21.82 22.00
CA GLN A 284 26.84 21.53 20.59
C GLN A 284 26.95 22.76 19.68
N ARG A 285 26.76 23.97 20.23
CA ARG A 285 26.91 25.25 19.53
C ARG A 285 28.34 25.82 19.59
N GLY A 286 29.27 25.17 20.30
CA GLY A 286 30.69 25.52 20.33
C GLY A 286 31.04 26.84 21.04
N ILE A 287 30.23 27.30 22.01
CA ILE A 287 30.40 28.62 22.63
C ILE A 287 31.17 28.54 23.95
N ALA A 288 32.44 28.94 23.90
CA ALA A 288 33.22 29.41 25.05
C ALA A 288 33.87 30.76 24.71
N LEU A 289 34.05 31.62 25.71
CA LEU A 289 34.16 33.09 25.60
C LEU A 289 35.62 33.61 25.53
N PRO A 290 35.91 34.91 25.19
CA PRO A 290 35.03 36.06 25.40
C PRO A 290 35.01 37.26 24.39
N THR A 291 34.04 38.15 24.65
CA THR A 291 33.92 39.60 24.31
C THR A 291 33.06 40.06 23.12
N VAL A 292 32.42 41.24 23.34
CA VAL A 292 31.56 42.07 22.47
C VAL A 292 30.16 41.52 22.13
N ARG A 293 29.12 42.31 22.45
CA ARG A 293 27.71 42.09 22.04
C ARG A 293 27.32 43.03 20.90
N PRO A 294 26.68 42.53 19.83
CA PRO A 294 25.74 43.31 18.99
C PRO A 294 24.38 43.49 19.71
N PRO A 295 23.47 44.36 19.21
CA PRO A 295 22.23 44.71 19.90
C PRO A 295 21.12 43.64 19.79
N THR A 296 20.28 43.57 20.82
CA THR A 296 19.13 42.64 20.90
C THR A 296 17.93 43.12 20.05
N PRO A 297 17.27 42.22 19.31
CA PRO A 297 15.88 42.42 18.88
C PRO A 297 14.90 42.53 20.08
N PRO A 298 13.66 43.02 19.88
CA PRO A 298 12.74 43.32 20.99
C PRO A 298 12.20 42.07 21.70
N ARG A 299 11.79 42.25 22.96
CA ARG A 299 11.13 41.21 23.78
C ARG A 299 9.74 40.86 23.22
N SER A 300 9.50 39.59 22.94
CA SER A 300 8.16 39.00 23.04
C SER A 300 7.72 38.96 24.50
N ARG A 301 6.40 39.03 24.76
CA ARG A 301 5.84 39.05 26.12
C ARG A 301 5.94 37.68 26.79
N GLY A 302 6.04 37.67 28.12
CA GLY A 302 5.83 36.47 28.93
C GLY A 302 4.34 36.19 29.15
N ASN A 303 4.04 34.98 29.61
CA ASN A 303 2.67 34.49 29.81
C ASN A 303 1.87 35.35 30.80
N GLU A 304 0.66 35.72 30.40
CA GLU A 304 -0.49 35.66 31.32
C GLU A 304 -1.15 34.28 31.14
N ALA A 305 -1.87 33.79 32.15
CA ALA A 305 -2.25 32.39 32.25
C ALA A 305 -3.70 32.12 31.82
N GLY A 306 -3.89 31.00 31.10
CA GLY A 306 -5.17 30.32 30.98
C GLY A 306 -6.04 30.75 29.81
N ASP A 307 -5.82 30.12 28.66
CA ASP A 307 -6.93 29.63 27.84
C ASP A 307 -6.50 28.38 27.05
N VAL A 308 -7.45 27.53 26.67
CA VAL A 308 -7.17 26.25 25.98
C VAL A 308 -7.15 26.48 24.47
N GLU A 309 -5.95 26.57 23.90
CA GLU A 309 -5.77 26.80 22.46
C GLU A 309 -6.27 25.61 21.64
N SER A 310 -7.45 25.76 21.04
CA SER A 310 -8.01 24.81 20.09
C SER A 310 -7.28 24.92 18.74
N VAL A 311 -7.08 23.78 18.06
CA VAL A 311 -6.34 23.74 16.78
C VAL A 311 -7.23 24.25 15.64
N ILE A 312 -7.45 25.56 15.62
CA ILE A 312 -8.08 26.28 14.52
C ILE A 312 -7.00 26.53 13.44
N LEU A 313 -7.26 26.06 12.23
CA LEU A 313 -6.41 26.36 11.06
C LEU A 313 -6.52 27.84 10.69
N GLN A 314 -5.65 28.68 11.26
CA GLN A 314 -5.46 30.04 10.76
C GLN A 314 -4.90 30.00 9.34
N SER A 315 -5.55 30.71 8.42
CA SER A 315 -5.09 30.88 7.05
C SER A 315 -3.78 31.69 7.03
N PRO A 316 -2.74 31.27 6.27
CA PRO A 316 -1.50 32.03 6.15
C PRO A 316 -1.72 33.41 5.51
N SER A 317 -0.83 34.36 5.82
CA SER A 317 -0.73 35.62 5.09
C SER A 317 -0.27 35.39 3.64
N PRO A 318 -0.69 36.22 2.66
CA PRO A 318 -0.62 35.85 1.23
C PRO A 318 0.77 35.82 0.57
N ASP A 319 1.86 35.93 1.33
CA ASP A 319 3.19 36.33 0.82
C ASP A 319 4.32 35.35 1.23
N ALA A 320 3.95 34.12 1.61
CA ALA A 320 4.89 33.03 1.90
C ALA A 320 4.77 31.93 0.84
N SER A 321 5.81 31.76 0.02
CA SER A 321 5.85 30.72 -1.03
C SER A 321 5.75 29.31 -0.41
N GLU A 322 4.71 28.54 -0.75
CA GLU A 322 4.51 27.19 -0.22
C GLU A 322 5.63 26.23 -0.65
N GLU A 323 6.44 25.77 0.31
CA GLU A 323 7.48 24.79 0.04
C GLU A 323 6.91 23.37 0.00
N ILE A 324 6.89 22.76 -1.18
CA ILE A 324 6.44 21.39 -1.42
C ILE A 324 7.63 20.51 -1.80
N TYR A 325 7.85 19.45 -1.04
CA TYR A 325 8.85 18.42 -1.27
C TYR A 325 8.29 17.30 -2.16
N SER A 326 9.12 16.72 -3.03
CA SER A 326 8.81 15.52 -3.81
C SER A 326 9.83 14.42 -3.49
N VAL A 327 9.35 13.24 -3.09
CA VAL A 327 10.17 12.10 -2.60
C VAL A 327 9.53 10.77 -3.01
N ARG A 328 10.29 9.66 -3.01
CA ARG A 328 9.74 8.31 -3.30
C ARG A 328 9.43 7.56 -2.00
N SER A 329 8.35 6.77 -1.98
CA SER A 329 8.04 5.94 -0.81
C SER A 329 8.98 4.74 -0.68
N ILE A 330 9.48 4.47 0.53
CA ILE A 330 10.36 3.33 0.77
C ILE A 330 9.69 1.98 0.49
N ARG A 331 8.36 1.89 0.64
CA ARG A 331 7.61 0.62 0.49
C ARG A 331 7.06 0.38 -0.92
N THR A 332 6.75 1.42 -1.69
CA THR A 332 6.06 1.28 -3.00
C THR A 332 6.79 1.97 -4.16
N ASP A 333 7.94 2.61 -3.91
CA ASP A 333 8.72 3.52 -4.81
C ASP A 333 7.95 4.68 -5.47
N GLN A 334 6.62 4.71 -5.35
CA GLN A 334 5.75 5.74 -5.89
C GLN A 334 6.16 7.14 -5.40
N PRO A 335 6.13 8.15 -6.28
CA PRO A 335 6.38 9.54 -5.90
C PRO A 335 5.26 10.06 -4.98
N ARG A 336 5.65 10.82 -3.95
CA ARG A 336 4.78 11.46 -2.97
C ARG A 336 5.18 12.91 -2.76
N LYS A 337 4.19 13.79 -2.72
CA LYS A 337 4.37 15.21 -2.42
C LYS A 337 4.07 15.46 -0.93
N TYR A 338 4.86 16.33 -0.30
CA TYR A 338 4.67 16.75 1.08
C TYR A 338 4.82 18.26 1.22
N ARG A 339 3.81 18.93 1.76
CA ARG A 339 3.79 20.39 1.96
C ARG A 339 4.32 20.73 3.35
N LYS A 340 5.30 21.64 3.43
CA LYS A 340 5.85 22.16 4.70
C LYS A 340 4.75 22.89 5.46
N LEU A 341 4.64 22.66 6.77
CA LEU A 341 3.74 23.39 7.67
C LEU A 341 4.52 24.36 8.56
N ARG A 342 5.54 23.87 9.28
CA ARG A 342 6.43 24.68 10.12
C ARG A 342 7.76 23.98 10.36
N GLN A 343 8.78 24.72 10.77
CA GLN A 343 10.01 24.12 11.30
C GLN A 343 9.73 23.49 12.69
N LEU A 344 10.40 22.36 12.96
CA LEU A 344 10.42 21.68 14.25
C LEU A 344 11.77 21.85 14.96
N GLY A 345 12.89 21.82 14.23
CA GLY A 345 14.23 21.95 14.82
C GLY A 345 15.32 22.24 13.80
N GLN A 346 16.55 22.41 14.30
CA GLN A 346 17.76 22.61 13.51
C GLN A 346 18.99 22.08 14.26
N GLY A 347 19.68 21.13 13.66
CA GLY A 347 21.01 20.68 14.06
C GLY A 347 22.10 21.25 13.14
N THR A 348 23.35 20.92 13.44
CA THR A 348 24.55 21.48 12.77
C THR A 348 24.60 21.26 11.25
N PHE A 349 23.97 20.19 10.75
CA PHE A 349 23.97 19.80 9.33
C PHE A 349 22.56 19.49 8.77
N SER A 350 21.49 19.76 9.54
CA SER A 350 20.13 19.37 9.12
C SER A 350 19.02 20.20 9.76
N GLN A 351 18.01 20.57 8.97
CA GLN A 351 16.77 21.19 9.42
C GLN A 351 15.66 20.13 9.52
N VAL A 352 14.83 20.15 10.57
CA VAL A 352 13.66 19.26 10.66
C VAL A 352 12.39 20.10 10.58
N SER A 353 11.46 19.71 9.70
CA SER A 353 10.18 20.40 9.49
C SER A 353 8.98 19.46 9.65
N LEU A 354 7.88 19.98 10.20
CA LEU A 354 6.58 19.34 10.15
C LEU A 354 6.02 19.51 8.74
N ALA A 355 5.53 18.43 8.14
CA ALA A 355 4.90 18.45 6.83
C ALA A 355 3.64 17.56 6.80
N VAL A 356 2.85 17.75 5.75
CA VAL A 356 1.62 16.99 5.49
C VAL A 356 1.65 16.42 4.08
N ARG A 357 1.15 15.19 3.89
CA ARG A 357 1.04 14.58 2.56
C ARG A 357 0.08 15.41 1.70
N VAL A 358 0.51 15.77 0.50
CA VAL A 358 -0.37 16.31 -0.55
C VAL A 358 -0.86 15.16 -1.41
N GLU A 359 -2.17 15.05 -1.56
CA GLU A 359 -2.79 14.14 -2.53
C GLU A 359 -2.87 14.84 -3.88
N ASN A 360 -2.52 14.14 -4.97
CA ASN A 360 -2.60 14.69 -6.32
C ASN A 360 -4.07 14.76 -6.76
N ARG A 361 -4.78 15.82 -6.37
CA ARG A 361 -5.83 16.36 -7.24
C ARG A 361 -5.10 17.11 -8.35
N GLU A 362 -5.11 16.56 -9.57
CA GLU A 362 -4.70 17.32 -10.74
C GLU A 362 -5.75 18.42 -10.98
N SER A 363 -5.29 19.66 -11.09
CA SER A 363 -6.16 20.84 -11.11
C SER A 363 -6.81 21.00 -12.48
N SER A 364 -8.06 20.55 -12.61
CA SER A 364 -8.97 21.03 -13.65
C SER A 364 -9.22 22.54 -13.49
N GLU A 365 -9.66 23.18 -14.57
CA GLU A 365 -9.65 24.64 -14.72
C GLU A 365 -10.67 25.36 -13.82
N VAL A 366 -10.42 26.66 -13.60
CA VAL A 366 -11.18 27.50 -12.65
C VAL A 366 -12.61 27.70 -13.10
N ASN A 367 -13.56 27.49 -12.18
CA ASN A 367 -14.94 27.95 -12.32
C ASN A 367 -15.49 28.34 -10.93
N ASP A 368 -15.67 29.63 -10.68
CA ASP A 368 -16.11 30.14 -9.38
C ASP A 368 -17.58 29.82 -9.11
N GLY A 369 -17.86 29.17 -7.99
CA GLY A 369 -19.21 28.89 -7.49
C GLY A 369 -19.21 28.73 -5.96
N PRO A 370 -20.25 29.20 -5.25
CA PRO A 370 -20.27 29.18 -3.80
C PRO A 370 -20.40 27.74 -3.26
N VAL A 371 -19.43 27.33 -2.46
CA VAL A 371 -19.39 25.99 -1.85
C VAL A 371 -20.40 25.87 -0.72
N MET A 372 -21.19 24.79 -0.74
CA MET A 372 -21.96 24.33 0.43
C MET A 372 -21.04 23.50 1.34
N ASP A 373 -20.94 23.88 2.62
CA ASP A 373 -20.27 23.06 3.64
C ASP A 373 -21.00 21.72 3.82
N GLY A 374 -20.25 20.62 3.99
CA GLY A 374 -20.86 19.30 4.21
C GLY A 374 -19.95 18.07 4.17
N LEU A 375 -18.71 18.16 3.67
CA LEU A 375 -17.76 17.04 3.75
C LEU A 375 -16.92 17.11 5.02
N ALA A 376 -16.89 16.01 5.78
CA ALA A 376 -15.99 15.86 6.92
C ALA A 376 -14.52 15.94 6.47
N PRO A 377 -13.63 16.65 7.20
CA PRO A 377 -12.24 16.80 6.79
C PRO A 377 -11.50 15.46 6.84
N THR A 378 -10.93 15.06 5.70
CA THR A 378 -10.05 13.89 5.62
C THR A 378 -8.86 14.06 6.57
N THR A 379 -8.57 13.03 7.37
CA THR A 379 -7.54 13.08 8.42
C THR A 379 -6.13 13.09 7.81
N GLN A 380 -5.64 14.29 7.48
CA GLN A 380 -4.34 14.48 6.85
C GLN A 380 -3.19 14.02 7.76
N LYS A 381 -2.51 12.94 7.37
CA LYS A 381 -1.38 12.38 8.13
C LYS A 381 -0.18 13.34 8.15
N LEU A 382 0.21 13.74 9.37
CA LEU A 382 1.42 14.50 9.66
C LEU A 382 2.68 13.63 9.60
N VAL A 383 3.80 14.23 9.17
CA VAL A 383 5.13 13.60 9.13
C VAL A 383 6.22 14.61 9.49
N ALA A 384 7.37 14.11 9.96
CA ALA A 384 8.58 14.92 10.12
C ALA A 384 9.48 14.76 8.88
N VAL A 385 10.03 15.85 8.36
CA VAL A 385 10.96 15.84 7.22
C VAL A 385 12.31 16.35 7.70
N LYS A 386 13.31 15.46 7.76
CA LYS A 386 14.72 15.80 8.03
C LYS A 386 15.38 16.16 6.69
N ILE A 387 15.74 17.44 6.58
CA ILE A 387 16.35 18.08 5.40
C ILE A 387 17.85 18.22 5.69
N ILE A 388 18.70 17.72 4.80
CA ILE A 388 20.17 17.73 4.95
C ILE A 388 20.73 18.41 3.72
N GLU A 389 21.42 19.54 3.86
CA GLU A 389 21.95 20.32 2.72
C GLU A 389 23.37 19.90 2.37
N TYR A 390 23.68 19.82 1.07
CA TYR A 390 25.03 19.59 0.56
C TYR A 390 25.75 20.94 0.44
N GLY A 391 26.73 21.20 1.29
CA GLY A 391 27.51 22.44 1.21
C GLY A 391 28.50 22.66 2.37
N PRO A 392 29.40 23.66 2.23
CA PRO A 392 30.56 23.85 3.12
C PRO A 392 30.22 24.48 4.49
N ALA A 393 28.95 24.58 4.87
CA ALA A 393 28.47 25.37 6.01
C ALA A 393 28.87 24.81 7.41
N GLY A 394 29.53 23.65 7.49
CA GLY A 394 29.92 23.01 8.75
C GLY A 394 31.30 22.34 8.76
N GLY A 395 32.20 22.67 7.83
CA GLY A 395 33.61 22.25 7.88
C GLY A 395 33.89 20.75 7.75
N ALA A 396 32.91 19.95 7.31
CA ALA A 396 33.08 18.54 6.96
C ALA A 396 33.32 18.37 5.46
N ASP A 397 34.03 17.31 5.09
CA ASP A 397 34.24 16.92 3.69
C ASP A 397 32.94 16.40 3.06
N GLU A 398 32.70 16.74 1.80
CA GLU A 398 31.44 16.47 1.08
C GLU A 398 31.23 14.96 0.88
N GLU A 399 32.30 14.25 0.50
CA GLU A 399 32.33 12.78 0.42
C GLU A 399 31.97 12.12 1.77
N ARG A 400 32.39 12.73 2.89
CA ARG A 400 32.14 12.21 4.24
C ARG A 400 30.68 12.40 4.66
N LEU A 401 30.03 13.48 4.22
CA LEU A 401 28.60 13.70 4.46
C LEU A 401 27.75 12.68 3.68
N GLU A 402 28.04 12.47 2.39
CA GLU A 402 27.36 11.44 1.60
C GLU A 402 27.48 10.04 2.20
N VAL A 403 28.68 9.62 2.62
CA VAL A 403 28.92 8.29 3.19
C VAL A 403 28.20 8.10 4.54
N SER A 404 27.99 9.17 5.30
CA SER A 404 27.19 9.11 6.53
C SER A 404 25.69 9.03 6.23
N LEU A 405 25.20 9.85 5.28
CA LEU A 405 23.80 9.86 4.84
C LEU A 405 23.37 8.52 4.24
N LYS A 406 24.18 7.95 3.33
CA LYS A 406 23.92 6.65 2.70
C LYS A 406 23.76 5.56 3.76
N ARG A 407 24.64 5.55 4.78
CA ARG A 407 24.55 4.63 5.93
C ARG A 407 23.30 4.87 6.79
N GLU A 408 22.93 6.12 7.09
CA GLU A 408 21.72 6.43 7.87
C GLU A 408 20.48 5.88 7.16
N VAL A 409 20.37 6.08 5.83
CA VAL A 409 19.26 5.56 5.02
C VAL A 409 19.28 4.04 4.88
N GLU A 410 20.45 3.41 4.74
CA GLU A 410 20.57 1.94 4.74
C GLU A 410 20.13 1.32 6.08
N ILE A 411 20.55 1.89 7.20
CA ILE A 411 20.13 1.46 8.53
C ILE A 411 18.61 1.64 8.69
N LEU A 412 18.08 2.83 8.39
CA LEU A 412 16.65 3.15 8.48
C LEU A 412 15.75 2.29 7.57
N LYS A 413 16.27 1.80 6.44
CA LYS A 413 15.57 0.83 5.58
C LYS A 413 15.54 -0.59 6.15
N SER A 414 16.42 -0.91 7.10
CA SER A 414 16.60 -2.25 7.67
C SER A 414 16.03 -2.46 9.07
N VAL A 415 15.49 -1.41 9.71
CA VAL A 415 14.95 -1.48 11.08
C VAL A 415 13.44 -1.28 11.11
N ASN A 416 12.70 -2.18 11.77
CA ASN A 416 11.24 -2.13 11.91
C ASN A 416 10.87 -2.54 13.33
N HIS A 417 10.69 -1.55 14.21
CA HIS A 417 10.41 -1.73 15.63
C HIS A 417 9.51 -0.57 16.11
N PRO A 418 8.51 -0.80 16.99
CA PRO A 418 7.54 0.23 17.40
C PRO A 418 8.18 1.45 18.08
N SER A 419 9.25 1.25 18.86
CA SER A 419 10.00 2.32 19.54
C SER A 419 11.27 2.78 18.79
N LEU A 420 11.37 2.55 17.47
CA LEU A 420 12.44 3.10 16.59
C LEU A 420 11.84 3.92 15.45
N VAL A 421 12.40 5.11 15.18
CA VAL A 421 11.89 6.02 14.14
C VAL A 421 11.88 5.37 12.75
N GLN A 422 10.75 5.49 12.05
CA GLN A 422 10.49 4.77 10.80
C GLN A 422 10.55 5.68 9.57
N LEU A 423 11.34 5.30 8.56
CA LEU A 423 11.46 6.01 7.29
C LEU A 423 10.32 5.62 6.31
N LYS A 424 9.47 6.59 5.94
CA LYS A 424 8.29 6.38 5.08
C LYS A 424 8.56 6.69 3.60
N ALA A 425 9.39 7.70 3.37
CA ALA A 425 9.80 8.15 2.04
C ALA A 425 11.20 8.79 2.10
N PHE A 426 11.91 8.76 0.98
CA PHE A 426 13.23 9.35 0.81
C PHE A 426 13.33 10.01 -0.57
N GLY A 427 14.10 11.09 -0.65
CA GLY A 427 14.50 11.69 -1.92
C GLY A 427 15.74 12.56 -1.74
N SER A 428 16.32 12.94 -2.87
CA SER A 428 17.47 13.86 -2.94
C SER A 428 17.39 14.68 -4.22
N ASP A 429 17.66 15.96 -4.11
CA ASP A 429 17.93 16.84 -5.26
C ASP A 429 19.43 17.21 -5.30
N GLU A 430 19.84 18.09 -6.20
CA GLU A 430 21.25 18.49 -6.37
C GLU A 430 21.85 19.23 -5.16
N LYS A 431 21.04 19.65 -4.17
CA LYS A 431 21.46 20.51 -3.06
C LYS A 431 21.07 19.97 -1.69
N ARG A 432 20.19 18.97 -1.60
CA ARG A 432 19.74 18.40 -0.32
C ARG A 432 19.19 16.99 -0.43
N ALA A 433 19.27 16.28 0.69
CA ALA A 433 18.53 15.04 0.95
C ALA A 433 17.32 15.29 1.86
N LEU A 434 16.29 14.47 1.68
CA LEU A 434 14.97 14.58 2.32
C LEU A 434 14.55 13.21 2.87
N LEU A 435 14.59 13.05 4.20
CA LEU A 435 14.12 11.86 4.91
C LEU A 435 12.76 12.15 5.53
N VAL A 436 11.72 11.41 5.13
CA VAL A 436 10.38 11.53 5.71
C VAL A 436 10.17 10.46 6.77
N LEU A 437 10.04 10.90 8.01
CA LEU A 437 9.97 10.13 9.24
C LEU A 437 8.57 10.27 9.89
N ASP A 438 8.24 9.39 10.83
CA ASP A 438 7.07 9.58 11.68
C ASP A 438 7.19 10.85 12.56
N TYR A 439 6.08 11.55 12.74
CA TYR A 439 5.98 12.70 13.65
C TYR A 439 5.56 12.25 15.05
N CYS A 440 6.29 12.69 16.07
CA CYS A 440 5.99 12.41 17.48
C CYS A 440 5.46 13.70 18.15
N PRO A 441 4.16 13.79 18.49
CA PRO A 441 3.54 15.02 18.96
C PRO A 441 3.90 15.42 20.40
N GLY A 442 4.50 14.53 21.19
CA GLY A 442 4.93 14.82 22.57
C GLY A 442 6.24 15.61 22.69
N GLY A 443 6.96 15.82 21.57
CA GLY A 443 8.28 16.44 21.58
C GLY A 443 9.40 15.47 21.96
N ASP A 444 10.51 15.99 22.46
CA ASP A 444 11.62 15.19 22.99
C ASP A 444 11.48 14.95 24.51
N LEU A 445 12.08 13.86 24.98
CA LEU A 445 12.00 13.42 26.38
C LEU A 445 12.78 14.35 27.32
N PHE A 446 13.71 15.17 26.81
CA PHE A 446 14.40 16.20 27.60
C PHE A 446 13.41 17.28 28.03
N ASP A 447 12.62 17.85 27.10
CA ASP A 447 11.60 18.84 27.42
C ASP A 447 10.54 18.26 28.39
N VAL A 448 10.14 16.99 28.22
CA VAL A 448 9.17 16.32 29.12
C VAL A 448 9.75 16.11 30.53
N ALA A 449 11.03 15.75 30.66
CA ALA A 449 11.68 15.63 31.97
C ALA A 449 11.90 17.00 32.65
N ALA A 450 12.31 18.01 31.88
CA ALA A 450 12.69 19.33 32.39
C ALA A 450 11.50 20.24 32.73
N SER A 451 10.36 20.10 32.04
CA SER A 451 9.19 20.98 32.20
C SER A 451 8.25 20.63 33.38
N GLY A 452 8.45 19.46 34.00
CA GLY A 452 7.57 18.95 35.05
C GLY A 452 7.61 19.74 36.37
N VAL A 453 6.50 20.38 36.73
CA VAL A 453 6.26 20.90 38.11
C VAL A 453 6.10 19.75 39.14
N LYS A 454 5.89 18.52 38.65
CA LYS A 454 5.98 17.26 39.40
C LYS A 454 6.94 16.31 38.67
N PRO A 455 7.69 15.44 39.39
CA PRO A 455 8.43 14.35 38.76
C PRO A 455 7.53 13.41 37.97
N MET A 456 8.10 12.74 36.95
CA MET A 456 7.45 11.63 36.26
C MET A 456 7.16 10.48 37.23
N SER A 457 6.04 9.78 37.05
CA SER A 457 5.69 8.66 37.93
C SER A 457 6.56 7.43 37.66
N ALA A 458 6.80 6.61 38.69
CA ALA A 458 7.63 5.42 38.59
C ALA A 458 7.13 4.44 37.49
N ALA A 459 5.81 4.36 37.27
CA ALA A 459 5.21 3.56 36.21
C ALA A 459 5.59 4.04 34.80
N VAL A 460 5.59 5.35 34.56
CA VAL A 460 6.00 5.94 33.26
C VAL A 460 7.50 5.73 33.04
N ILE A 461 8.33 6.00 34.05
CA ILE A 461 9.79 5.78 34.00
C ILE A 461 10.10 4.32 33.68
N ARG A 462 9.42 3.37 34.35
CA ARG A 462 9.53 1.92 34.13
C ARG A 462 9.18 1.53 32.69
N ARG A 463 8.04 2.01 32.18
CA ARG A 463 7.55 1.70 30.83
C ARG A 463 8.48 2.26 29.74
N ILE A 464 8.89 3.53 29.85
CA ILE A 464 9.81 4.17 28.90
C ILE A 464 11.17 3.46 28.88
N PHE A 465 11.71 3.09 30.05
CA PHE A 465 13.00 2.40 30.11
C PHE A 465 12.95 1.01 29.46
N ALA A 466 11.88 0.25 29.67
CA ALA A 466 11.71 -1.06 29.04
C ALA A 466 11.58 -0.97 27.50
N GLU A 467 10.80 -0.02 26.98
CA GLU A 467 10.71 0.25 25.54
C GLU A 467 12.08 0.59 24.91
N LEU A 468 12.90 1.39 25.61
CA LEU A 468 14.24 1.75 25.15
C LEU A 468 15.24 0.59 25.24
N VAL A 469 15.20 -0.23 26.29
CA VAL A 469 16.04 -1.42 26.41
C VAL A 469 15.73 -2.41 25.29
N ASP A 470 14.46 -2.64 24.98
CA ASP A 470 14.08 -3.57 23.90
C ASP A 470 14.45 -3.03 22.51
N ALA A 471 14.17 -1.74 22.23
CA ALA A 471 14.56 -1.10 20.98
C ALA A 471 16.07 -1.15 20.71
N VAL A 472 16.89 -0.99 21.74
CA VAL A 472 18.35 -1.05 21.64
C VAL A 472 18.84 -2.50 21.54
N ARG A 473 18.24 -3.46 22.24
CA ARG A 473 18.51 -4.90 22.05
C ARG A 473 18.15 -5.37 20.63
N TYR A 474 17.05 -4.88 20.06
CA TYR A 474 16.68 -5.12 18.67
C TYR A 474 17.76 -4.59 17.70
N LEU A 475 18.29 -3.38 17.91
CA LEU A 475 19.43 -2.88 17.12
C LEU A 475 20.65 -3.78 17.26
N HIS A 476 21.01 -4.16 18.49
CA HIS A 476 22.19 -4.98 18.79
C HIS A 476 22.10 -6.39 18.18
N GLY A 477 20.92 -7.01 18.16
CA GLY A 477 20.65 -8.28 17.50
C GLY A 477 20.69 -8.20 15.97
N ASN A 478 20.45 -7.03 15.39
CA ASN A 478 20.67 -6.73 13.96
C ASN A 478 22.10 -6.21 13.68
N TYR A 479 23.05 -6.42 14.61
CA TYR A 479 24.44 -5.96 14.56
C TYR A 479 24.59 -4.44 14.36
N ILE A 480 23.61 -3.63 14.78
CA ILE A 480 23.63 -2.16 14.74
C ILE A 480 23.86 -1.61 16.15
N VAL A 481 24.70 -0.59 16.29
CA VAL A 481 24.88 0.18 17.54
C VAL A 481 24.56 1.65 17.30
N HIS A 482 23.93 2.32 18.27
CA HIS A 482 23.33 3.65 18.10
C HIS A 482 24.33 4.78 18.33
N ARG A 483 25.14 4.68 19.39
CA ARG A 483 26.29 5.55 19.74
C ARG A 483 25.98 7.03 20.03
N ASP A 484 24.72 7.39 20.23
CA ASP A 484 24.30 8.72 20.70
C ASP A 484 22.88 8.66 21.33
N ILE A 485 22.69 7.77 22.29
CA ILE A 485 21.44 7.66 23.06
C ILE A 485 21.44 8.76 24.13
N LYS A 486 20.39 9.59 24.13
CA LYS A 486 20.20 10.71 25.07
C LYS A 486 18.72 11.13 25.12
N LEU A 487 18.32 11.91 26.13
CA LEU A 487 16.93 12.37 26.30
C LEU A 487 16.42 13.14 25.07
N GLU A 488 17.28 13.92 24.42
CA GLU A 488 16.95 14.74 23.24
C GLU A 488 16.69 13.91 21.98
N ASN A 489 17.23 12.68 21.91
CA ASN A 489 17.05 11.76 20.78
C ASN A 489 15.90 10.77 21.00
N VAL A 490 15.29 10.75 22.19
CA VAL A 490 14.08 9.98 22.49
C VAL A 490 12.86 10.88 22.36
N LEU A 491 11.95 10.55 21.44
CA LEU A 491 10.75 11.33 21.16
C LEU A 491 9.52 10.69 21.81
N VAL A 492 8.61 11.50 22.34
CA VAL A 492 7.39 11.02 23.01
C VAL A 492 6.23 10.96 22.01
N THR A 493 5.58 9.81 21.89
CA THR A 493 4.53 9.54 20.87
C THR A 493 3.18 10.17 21.20
N LEU A 494 2.97 10.56 22.46
CA LEU A 494 1.73 11.12 22.98
C LEU A 494 1.94 12.57 23.43
N PRO A 495 0.97 13.48 23.20
CA PRO A 495 1.00 14.79 23.86
C PRO A 495 0.81 14.62 25.38
N PRO A 496 1.40 15.48 26.23
CA PRO A 496 1.34 15.34 27.70
C PRO A 496 -0.10 15.20 28.25
N THR A 497 -1.07 15.91 27.67
CA THR A 497 -2.50 15.86 28.04
C THR A 497 -3.21 14.55 27.70
N ALA A 498 -2.59 13.67 26.92
CA ALA A 498 -3.04 12.30 26.71
C ALA A 498 -2.39 11.32 27.70
N MET A 499 -1.15 11.58 28.14
CA MET A 499 -0.47 10.75 29.15
C MET A 499 -1.24 10.74 30.49
N GLU A 500 -1.79 11.88 30.90
CA GLU A 500 -2.60 11.99 32.14
C GLU A 500 -3.89 11.14 32.13
N LYS A 501 -4.31 10.62 30.97
CA LYS A 501 -5.52 9.79 30.82
C LYS A 501 -5.25 8.28 30.91
N ILE A 502 -3.99 7.86 30.97
CA ILE A 502 -3.59 6.44 31.00
C ILE A 502 -3.56 5.94 32.46
N THR A 503 -4.46 5.00 32.76
CA THR A 503 -4.65 4.45 34.12
C THR A 503 -3.68 3.32 34.47
N ASP A 504 -3.25 2.52 33.49
CA ASP A 504 -2.14 1.57 33.61
C ASP A 504 -1.21 1.69 32.41
N TRP A 505 0.09 1.63 32.69
CA TRP A 505 1.19 1.75 31.72
C TRP A 505 1.75 0.39 31.31
N ARG A 506 1.42 -0.70 32.02
CA ARG A 506 1.87 -2.06 31.69
C ARG A 506 1.08 -2.62 30.51
N THR A 507 -0.25 -2.49 30.54
CA THR A 507 -1.20 -2.95 29.52
C THR A 507 -1.38 -2.03 28.30
N TYR A 508 -0.71 -0.87 28.24
CA TYR A 508 -0.90 0.11 27.16
C TYR A 508 -0.43 -0.38 25.77
N ASP A 509 -1.28 -0.28 24.74
CA ASP A 509 -1.18 -1.01 23.45
C ASP A 509 -0.08 -0.52 22.48
N ARG A 510 0.57 0.61 22.76
CA ARG A 510 1.50 1.32 21.86
C ARG A 510 2.80 1.69 22.54
N ALA A 511 3.83 1.94 21.73
CA ALA A 511 5.03 2.62 22.19
C ALA A 511 4.70 4.03 22.72
N VAL A 512 5.16 4.33 23.93
CA VAL A 512 5.12 5.65 24.56
C VAL A 512 6.28 6.52 24.04
N VAL A 513 7.39 5.90 23.67
CA VAL A 513 8.59 6.57 23.14
C VAL A 513 9.14 5.94 21.86
N THR A 514 9.78 6.77 21.06
CA THR A 514 10.47 6.42 19.81
C THR A 514 11.89 6.97 19.84
N LEU A 515 12.88 6.09 19.84
CA LEU A 515 14.30 6.45 19.74
C LEU A 515 14.64 6.85 18.28
N SER A 516 15.42 7.92 18.13
CA SER A 516 15.63 8.62 16.86
C SER A 516 17.07 9.13 16.67
N ASP A 517 17.33 9.72 15.50
CA ASP A 517 18.64 10.17 15.00
C ASP A 517 19.72 9.07 14.88
N LEU A 518 19.49 8.14 13.95
CA LEU A 518 20.45 7.09 13.60
C LEU A 518 21.66 7.59 12.77
N GLY A 519 21.86 8.91 12.62
CA GLY A 519 22.95 9.50 11.82
C GLY A 519 24.36 9.17 12.33
N LEU A 520 24.51 8.87 13.63
CA LEU A 520 25.74 8.35 14.24
C LEU A 520 25.76 6.82 14.39
N SER A 521 24.70 6.11 13.99
CA SER A 521 24.64 4.65 14.11
C SER A 521 25.60 3.94 13.16
N ARG A 522 25.99 2.71 13.51
CA ARG A 522 26.92 1.90 12.70
C ARG A 522 26.64 0.41 12.86
N ARG A 523 26.77 -0.34 11.77
CA ARG A 523 26.85 -1.81 11.83
C ARG A 523 28.23 -2.26 12.33
N ILE A 524 28.27 -3.14 13.33
CA ILE A 524 29.47 -3.86 13.75
C ILE A 524 29.62 -5.15 12.94
N PRO A 525 30.84 -5.72 12.81
CA PRO A 525 31.03 -7.02 12.17
C PRO A 525 30.31 -8.16 12.91
N GLU A 526 29.96 -9.20 12.17
CA GLU A 526 29.46 -10.46 12.74
C GLU A 526 30.62 -11.31 13.30
N PRO A 527 30.40 -12.13 14.34
CA PRO A 527 31.40 -13.07 14.83
C PRO A 527 31.88 -14.01 13.71
N PRO A 528 33.19 -14.30 13.59
CA PRO A 528 34.24 -14.10 14.59
C PRO A 528 35.00 -12.77 14.51
N GLU A 529 34.58 -11.81 13.67
CA GLU A 529 35.28 -10.52 13.59
C GLU A 529 35.06 -9.65 14.85
N SER A 530 36.00 -8.73 15.10
CA SER A 530 36.00 -7.93 16.33
C SER A 530 34.96 -6.79 16.26
N PRO A 531 34.04 -6.68 17.23
CA PRO A 531 33.03 -5.62 17.27
C PRO A 531 33.58 -4.26 17.75
N LEU A 532 34.89 -4.17 18.05
CA LEU A 532 35.49 -3.01 18.72
C LEU A 532 35.60 -1.78 17.79
N LEU A 533 35.02 -0.68 18.23
CA LEU A 533 35.07 0.63 17.60
C LEU A 533 36.16 1.51 18.23
N GLN A 534 36.70 2.46 17.45
CA GLN A 534 37.73 3.41 17.89
C GLN A 534 37.33 4.88 17.67
N THR A 535 36.24 5.14 16.94
CA THR A 535 35.80 6.50 16.60
C THR A 535 35.07 7.12 17.79
N ARG A 536 35.70 8.10 18.46
CA ARG A 536 34.98 8.95 19.44
C ARG A 536 33.83 9.68 18.74
N CYS A 537 32.61 9.48 19.22
CA CYS A 537 31.38 10.16 18.80
C CYS A 537 30.31 10.01 19.89
N GLY A 538 29.19 10.72 19.73
CA GLY A 538 28.14 10.81 20.74
C GLY A 538 28.34 12.02 21.67
N SER A 539 27.32 12.31 22.46
CA SER A 539 27.24 13.51 23.32
C SER A 539 28.02 13.30 24.63
N GLU A 540 28.92 14.23 24.99
CA GLU A 540 29.96 14.00 26.02
C GLU A 540 29.44 13.59 27.40
N ASP A 541 28.36 14.22 27.89
CA ASP A 541 27.80 13.94 29.22
C ASP A 541 27.12 12.56 29.32
N TYR A 542 26.79 11.93 28.18
CA TYR A 542 26.26 10.57 28.08
C TYR A 542 27.34 9.54 27.68
N ALA A 543 28.55 9.98 27.33
CA ALA A 543 29.60 9.11 26.80
C ALA A 543 30.18 8.18 27.87
N ALA A 544 30.46 6.94 27.50
CA ALA A 544 31.09 5.96 28.38
C ALA A 544 32.57 6.33 28.68
N PRO A 545 33.12 5.97 29.86
CA PRO A 545 34.49 6.28 30.25
C PRO A 545 35.54 5.90 29.20
N GLU A 546 35.39 4.74 28.58
CA GLU A 546 36.23 4.22 27.51
C GLU A 546 36.24 5.11 26.25
N ILE A 547 35.11 5.74 25.89
CA ILE A 547 35.02 6.66 24.74
C ILE A 547 35.79 7.95 25.05
N LEU A 548 35.59 8.53 26.23
CA LEU A 548 36.30 9.75 26.66
C LEU A 548 37.82 9.50 26.75
N MET A 549 38.23 8.33 27.24
CA MET A 549 39.63 7.89 27.22
C MET A 549 40.15 7.59 25.80
N GLY A 550 39.28 7.28 24.83
CA GLY A 550 39.67 6.88 23.47
C GLY A 550 40.22 5.46 23.39
N GLN A 551 39.75 4.57 24.26
CA GLN A 551 40.06 3.15 24.21
C GLN A 551 39.17 2.46 23.16
N PRO A 552 39.62 1.36 22.51
CA PRO A 552 38.75 0.53 21.69
C PRO A 552 37.58 -0.02 22.53
N TYR A 553 36.35 0.10 22.04
CA TYR A 553 35.14 -0.17 22.82
C TYR A 553 34.09 -0.98 22.03
N ASP A 554 33.33 -1.84 22.71
CA ASP A 554 32.15 -2.46 22.12
C ASP A 554 30.99 -1.47 22.17
N GLY A 555 30.44 -1.11 21.00
CA GLY A 555 29.35 -0.14 20.89
C GLY A 555 28.12 -0.52 21.72
N ARG A 556 27.87 -1.82 21.90
CA ARG A 556 26.71 -2.34 22.64
C ARG A 556 26.81 -2.03 24.13
N SER A 557 28.01 -2.18 24.69
CA SER A 557 28.31 -1.84 26.09
C SER A 557 28.24 -0.33 26.34
N THR A 558 28.53 0.50 25.33
CA THR A 558 28.44 1.96 25.46
C THR A 558 27.02 2.50 25.27
N ASP A 559 26.21 1.88 24.40
CA ASP A 559 24.77 2.15 24.33
C ASP A 559 24.09 1.81 25.67
N ALA A 560 24.50 0.71 26.32
CA ALA A 560 24.02 0.32 27.64
C ALA A 560 24.37 1.35 28.74
N TRP A 561 25.59 1.88 28.74
CA TRP A 561 25.98 2.97 29.65
C TRP A 561 25.09 4.21 29.46
N ALA A 562 24.84 4.62 28.21
CA ALA A 562 24.02 5.79 27.90
C ALA A 562 22.55 5.63 28.37
N LEU A 563 21.98 4.41 28.27
CA LEU A 563 20.68 4.09 28.87
C LEU A 563 20.68 4.22 30.40
N GLY A 564 21.80 3.88 31.07
CA GLY A 564 21.96 4.11 32.52
C GLY A 564 22.00 5.58 32.91
N VAL A 565 22.65 6.43 32.11
CA VAL A 565 22.65 7.89 32.28
C VAL A 565 21.25 8.45 32.09
N LEU A 566 20.53 7.99 31.05
CA LEU A 566 19.16 8.41 30.73
C LEU A 566 18.17 8.04 31.84
N LEU A 567 18.26 6.81 32.39
CA LEU A 567 17.40 6.37 33.50
C LEU A 567 17.63 7.20 34.77
N TYR A 568 18.88 7.44 35.17
CA TYR A 568 19.19 8.34 36.29
C TYR A 568 18.59 9.73 36.05
N ALA A 569 18.73 10.28 34.84
CA ALA A 569 18.23 11.61 34.50
C ALA A 569 16.69 11.72 34.63
N MET A 570 15.94 10.68 34.22
CA MET A 570 14.49 10.62 34.43
C MET A 570 14.11 10.55 35.92
N MET A 571 14.89 9.85 36.76
CA MET A 571 14.64 9.71 38.20
C MET A 571 14.95 11.00 38.98
N GLU A 572 16.11 11.61 38.72
CA GLU A 572 16.68 12.70 39.53
C GLU A 572 16.42 14.12 38.96
N ASN A 573 16.03 14.24 37.68
CA ASN A 573 15.95 15.51 36.92
C ASN A 573 17.30 16.28 36.82
N ARG A 574 18.39 15.53 36.68
CA ARG A 574 19.78 16.00 36.51
C ARG A 574 20.67 14.84 36.06
N LEU A 575 21.87 15.10 35.53
CA LEU A 575 22.78 14.05 35.09
C LEU A 575 23.61 13.48 36.27
N PRO A 576 23.95 12.18 36.26
CA PRO A 576 24.65 11.52 37.37
C PRO A 576 26.04 12.10 37.65
N PHE A 577 26.69 12.67 36.63
CA PHE A 577 28.03 13.25 36.73
C PHE A 577 28.02 14.78 36.87
N ASP A 578 26.86 15.41 37.10
CA ASP A 578 26.78 16.82 37.51
C ASP A 578 27.36 17.02 38.91
N ALA A 579 27.75 18.26 39.24
CA ALA A 579 28.11 18.59 40.62
C ALA A 579 26.88 18.53 41.54
N LEU A 580 27.02 17.92 42.71
CA LEU A 580 25.93 17.84 43.70
C LEU A 580 25.49 19.25 44.13
N PRO A 581 24.18 19.53 44.27
CA PRO A 581 23.69 20.79 44.82
C PRO A 581 24.35 21.14 46.16
N GLY A 582 24.84 22.38 46.28
CA GLY A 582 25.60 22.84 47.44
C GLY A 582 27.12 22.59 47.40
N ALA A 583 27.65 21.94 46.35
CA ALA A 583 29.09 21.78 46.17
C ALA A 583 29.82 23.14 46.13
N ARG A 584 30.79 23.33 47.04
CA ARG A 584 31.57 24.56 47.15
C ARG A 584 32.56 24.70 45.98
N GLY A 585 32.18 25.48 44.97
CA GLY A 585 33.05 25.79 43.84
C GLY A 585 32.43 26.77 42.85
N ASP A 586 33.25 27.13 41.86
CA ASP A 586 32.85 27.88 40.68
C ASP A 586 32.16 26.93 39.68
N PRO A 587 30.91 27.19 39.23
CA PRO A 587 30.15 26.29 38.36
C PRO A 587 30.87 25.86 37.09
N GLU A 588 31.58 26.77 36.41
CA GLU A 588 32.33 26.43 35.18
C GLU A 588 33.45 25.42 35.49
N LYS A 589 34.16 25.62 36.61
CA LYS A 589 35.24 24.73 37.07
C LYS A 589 34.70 23.40 37.62
N LEU A 590 33.45 23.37 38.09
CA LEU A 590 32.75 22.15 38.49
C LEU A 590 32.25 21.34 37.28
N ARG A 591 31.84 22.00 36.18
CA ARG A 591 31.48 21.37 34.91
C ARG A 591 32.69 20.86 34.13
N ALA A 592 33.80 21.61 34.11
CA ALA A 592 35.08 21.16 33.53
C ALA A 592 35.66 19.87 34.19
N ARG A 593 35.11 19.47 35.35
CA ARG A 593 35.43 18.21 36.04
C ARG A 593 34.47 17.06 35.70
N THR A 594 33.38 17.27 34.96
CA THR A 594 32.44 16.20 34.58
C THR A 594 33.14 15.03 33.85
N PRO A 595 34.01 15.24 32.84
CA PRO A 595 34.75 14.14 32.21
C PRO A 595 35.65 13.35 33.18
N HIS A 596 36.17 13.99 34.23
CA HIS A 596 36.97 13.32 35.26
C HIS A 596 36.11 12.47 36.20
N ARG A 597 34.88 12.93 36.52
CA ARG A 597 33.89 12.15 37.30
C ARG A 597 33.42 10.93 36.50
N ILE A 598 33.06 11.12 35.23
CA ILE A 598 32.72 10.03 34.29
C ILE A 598 33.88 9.01 34.23
N ALA A 599 35.10 9.46 33.94
CA ALA A 599 36.29 8.61 33.81
C ALA A 599 36.59 7.73 35.04
N ARG A 600 36.17 8.15 36.24
CA ARG A 600 36.31 7.39 37.48
C ARG A 600 35.08 6.56 37.85
N CYS A 601 33.91 6.89 37.27
CA CYS A 601 32.56 6.50 37.69
C CYS A 601 32.15 7.10 39.06
N GLU A 602 32.53 8.36 39.32
CA GLU A 602 32.12 9.11 40.51
C GLU A 602 30.73 9.75 40.30
N TRP A 603 29.66 9.08 40.77
CA TRP A 603 28.28 9.58 40.84
C TRP A 603 27.65 9.19 42.18
N ALA A 604 26.51 9.80 42.54
CA ALA A 604 25.75 9.49 43.75
C ALA A 604 24.26 9.83 43.56
N TRP A 605 23.38 9.25 44.38
CA TRP A 605 21.97 9.64 44.46
C TRP A 605 21.81 11.04 45.11
N TYR A 606 20.64 11.67 44.97
CA TYR A 606 20.39 12.99 45.57
C TYR A 606 18.95 13.16 46.09
N ARG A 607 17.94 13.04 45.23
CA ARG A 607 16.52 13.03 45.61
C ARG A 607 16.17 11.78 46.43
N TYR A 608 16.80 10.66 46.09
CA TYR A 608 16.63 9.37 46.75
C TYR A 608 17.76 9.02 47.71
N ALA A 609 18.60 10.00 48.07
CA ALA A 609 19.68 9.80 49.05
C ALA A 609 19.19 9.95 50.50
N ASP A 610 19.87 9.29 51.43
CA ASP A 610 19.75 9.46 52.89
C ASP A 610 20.60 10.64 53.41
N SER A 611 21.00 10.63 54.69
CA SER A 611 21.87 11.66 55.28
C SER A 611 23.35 11.52 54.91
N ASP A 612 23.78 10.33 54.51
CA ASP A 612 25.19 9.98 54.24
C ASP A 612 25.50 9.95 52.73
N GLY A 613 24.46 9.97 51.88
CA GLY A 613 24.54 10.06 50.43
C GLY A 613 24.17 8.76 49.70
N GLU A 614 23.81 7.72 50.44
CA GLU A 614 23.43 6.40 49.94
C GLU A 614 21.91 6.29 49.73
N TRP A 615 21.44 5.25 49.05
CA TRP A 615 20.02 5.12 48.71
C TRP A 615 19.10 4.92 49.93
N ASP A 616 18.13 5.81 50.08
CA ASP A 616 17.08 5.76 51.11
C ASP A 616 15.92 4.84 50.66
N PRO A 617 15.71 3.66 51.29
CA PRO A 617 14.68 2.71 50.86
C PRO A 617 13.24 3.18 51.12
N VAL A 618 13.05 4.24 51.94
CA VAL A 618 11.73 4.84 52.21
C VAL A 618 11.38 5.85 51.12
N LYS A 619 12.34 6.68 50.68
CA LYS A 619 12.16 7.59 49.53
C LYS A 619 12.11 6.83 48.20
N GLY A 620 12.93 5.78 48.06
CA GLY A 620 13.17 5.06 46.82
C GLY A 620 12.19 3.92 46.52
N LYS A 621 11.29 3.58 47.44
CA LYS A 621 10.48 2.34 47.46
C LYS A 621 9.89 1.91 46.10
N ASP A 622 9.29 2.82 45.34
CA ASP A 622 8.60 2.50 44.07
C ASP A 622 9.56 2.42 42.85
N LEU A 623 10.85 2.72 43.06
CA LEU A 623 11.93 2.78 42.06
C LEU A 623 13.12 1.86 42.40
N GLU A 624 12.98 0.95 43.37
CA GLU A 624 14.06 0.03 43.80
C GLU A 624 14.67 -0.79 42.64
N GLY A 625 13.85 -1.24 41.69
CA GLY A 625 14.34 -1.93 40.48
C GLY A 625 14.99 -1.00 39.45
N ALA A 626 14.64 0.30 39.45
CA ALA A 626 15.33 1.30 38.64
C ALA A 626 16.75 1.55 39.17
N ARG A 627 16.91 1.58 40.51
CA ARG A 627 18.23 1.64 41.15
C ARG A 627 19.12 0.50 40.70
N GLU A 628 18.64 -0.75 40.70
CA GLU A 628 19.46 -1.89 40.27
C GLU A 628 19.88 -1.78 38.78
N CYS A 629 19.01 -1.22 37.93
CA CYS A 629 19.35 -0.94 36.53
C CYS A 629 20.44 0.13 36.41
N VAL A 630 20.30 1.27 37.09
CA VAL A 630 21.31 2.35 37.08
C VAL A 630 22.64 1.87 37.66
N GLU A 631 22.63 1.18 38.80
CA GLU A 631 23.83 0.60 39.41
C GLU A 631 24.44 -0.51 38.56
N GLY A 632 23.65 -1.25 37.75
CA GLY A 632 24.16 -2.23 36.79
C GLY A 632 24.86 -1.60 35.59
N LEU A 633 24.36 -0.45 35.11
CA LEU A 633 24.80 0.21 33.88
C LEU A 633 25.90 1.26 34.09
N LEU A 634 25.84 2.05 35.16
CA LEU A 634 26.83 3.09 35.50
C LEU A 634 28.10 2.53 36.17
N LYS A 635 28.61 1.43 35.62
CA LYS A 635 29.86 0.77 35.99
C LYS A 635 30.87 0.78 34.84
N ARG A 636 32.16 0.64 35.18
CA ARG A 636 33.24 0.45 34.20
C ARG A 636 32.99 -0.83 33.41
N ASN A 637 33.33 -0.82 32.11
CA ASN A 637 33.00 -1.87 31.13
C ASN A 637 33.14 -3.32 31.66
N THR A 638 34.23 -3.65 32.37
CA THR A 638 34.50 -5.00 32.93
C THR A 638 33.57 -5.44 34.08
N ARG A 639 32.65 -4.59 34.56
CA ARG A 639 31.64 -4.88 35.60
C ARG A 639 30.27 -4.28 35.26
N ARG A 640 30.05 -3.90 34.00
CA ARG A 640 28.78 -3.36 33.50
C ARG A 640 27.89 -4.52 33.10
N LYS A 641 26.63 -4.55 33.55
CA LYS A 641 25.64 -5.53 33.10
C LYS A 641 25.37 -5.34 31.60
N GLY A 642 25.27 -6.43 30.85
CA GLY A 642 24.76 -6.41 29.47
C GLY A 642 23.27 -6.08 29.41
N LEU A 643 22.77 -5.62 28.26
CA LEU A 643 21.34 -5.30 28.13
C LEU A 643 20.42 -6.52 28.25
N ASP A 644 20.91 -7.73 27.93
CA ASP A 644 20.17 -8.97 28.19
C ASP A 644 20.04 -9.28 29.70
N GLU A 645 21.06 -8.95 30.50
CA GLU A 645 20.96 -9.05 31.97
C GLU A 645 19.99 -8.02 32.55
N ILE A 646 19.97 -6.80 31.99
CA ILE A 646 19.05 -5.73 32.41
C ILE A 646 17.60 -6.06 32.02
N ALA A 647 17.38 -6.56 30.80
CA ALA A 647 16.06 -7.00 30.33
C ALA A 647 15.52 -8.22 31.10
N ALA A 648 16.40 -9.05 31.68
CA ALA A 648 16.02 -10.19 32.51
C ALA A 648 15.59 -9.82 33.94
N LEU A 649 15.80 -8.57 34.39
CA LEU A 649 15.32 -8.12 35.70
C LEU A 649 13.80 -7.96 35.69
N ASP A 650 13.10 -8.49 36.70
CA ASP A 650 11.63 -8.42 36.82
C ASP A 650 11.08 -6.98 36.70
N TRP A 651 11.85 -5.98 37.17
CA TRP A 651 11.48 -4.57 37.01
C TRP A 651 11.44 -4.11 35.54
N VAL A 652 12.30 -4.63 34.67
CA VAL A 652 12.27 -4.32 33.22
C VAL A 652 11.35 -5.27 32.47
N LYS A 653 11.47 -6.58 32.74
CA LYS A 653 10.70 -7.65 32.12
C LYS A 653 9.19 -7.47 32.28
N ASP A 654 8.72 -7.28 33.52
CA ASP A 654 7.28 -7.17 33.79
C ASP A 654 6.76 -5.72 33.66
N ALA A 655 7.53 -4.83 33.00
CA ALA A 655 7.14 -3.43 32.72
C ALA A 655 6.14 -3.32 31.57
N ILE A 656 6.20 -4.25 30.62
CA ILE A 656 5.33 -4.35 29.45
C ILE A 656 4.53 -5.64 29.63
N ASP A 657 3.28 -5.49 30.06
CA ASP A 657 2.32 -6.57 30.31
C ASP A 657 1.10 -6.32 29.42
N VAL A 658 1.39 -6.10 28.14
CA VAL A 658 0.40 -6.13 27.07
C VAL A 658 0.17 -7.62 26.79
N PRO A 659 -1.03 -8.18 26.96
CA PRO A 659 -1.28 -9.57 26.58
C PRO A 659 -0.95 -9.72 25.09
N ASP A 660 -0.17 -10.74 24.75
CA ASP A 660 0.44 -10.92 23.41
C ASP A 660 -0.55 -10.56 22.30
N SER A 661 -0.30 -9.43 21.61
CA SER A 661 -1.18 -9.01 20.53
C SER A 661 -0.91 -9.90 19.32
N GLU A 662 -1.76 -10.93 19.22
CA GLU A 662 -1.84 -12.00 18.21
C GLU A 662 -1.26 -11.56 16.87
N GLU A 663 -0.15 -12.12 16.38
CA GLU A 663 0.41 -11.95 15.01
C GLU A 663 0.02 -10.66 14.19
N THR A 664 0.03 -9.46 14.78
CA THR A 664 -0.60 -8.23 14.24
C THR A 664 -2.07 -8.38 13.81
N ALA A 665 -2.91 -8.80 14.78
CA ALA A 665 -4.35 -9.11 14.75
C ALA A 665 -5.00 -9.01 13.36
N LEU A 666 -5.10 -10.16 12.69
CA LEU A 666 -5.46 -10.24 11.27
C LEU A 666 -6.89 -9.72 11.00
N ASN A 667 -7.77 -9.73 12.01
CA ASN A 667 -9.15 -9.27 11.99
C ASN A 667 -9.31 -7.73 11.92
N LYS A 668 -8.41 -7.03 11.23
CA LYS A 668 -8.26 -5.56 11.17
C LYS A 668 -9.58 -4.80 10.95
N VAL A 669 -10.52 -5.40 10.21
CA VAL A 669 -11.83 -4.88 9.81
C VAL A 669 -12.96 -5.59 10.57
N SER A 670 -12.98 -6.92 10.65
CA SER A 670 -14.08 -7.67 11.27
C SER A 670 -14.12 -7.51 12.80
N ARG A 671 -12.99 -7.16 13.42
CA ARG A 671 -12.94 -6.76 14.84
C ARG A 671 -13.90 -5.64 15.20
N ASN A 672 -14.31 -4.79 14.24
CA ASN A 672 -15.27 -3.72 14.47
C ASN A 672 -16.71 -4.22 14.71
N VAL A 673 -17.00 -5.50 14.43
CA VAL A 673 -18.27 -6.18 14.76
C VAL A 673 -18.10 -7.35 15.73
N THR A 674 -16.90 -7.92 15.90
CA THR A 674 -16.66 -9.00 16.88
C THR A 674 -16.23 -8.53 18.26
N GLN A 675 -15.46 -7.45 18.41
CA GLN A 675 -14.82 -7.11 19.71
C GLN A 675 -15.55 -6.06 20.58
N PRO A 676 -16.13 -4.96 20.06
CA PRO A 676 -16.73 -3.93 20.91
C PRO A 676 -17.94 -4.41 21.70
N ILE A 677 -18.03 -4.05 22.98
CA ILE A 677 -19.20 -4.34 23.84
C ILE A 677 -20.50 -3.75 23.25
N SER A 678 -20.41 -2.63 22.52
CA SER A 678 -21.53 -2.02 21.79
C SER A 678 -22.03 -2.84 20.59
N GLN A 679 -21.31 -3.89 20.18
CA GLN A 679 -21.63 -4.75 19.04
C GLN A 679 -22.22 -6.11 19.46
N GLY A 680 -22.73 -6.23 20.70
CA GLY A 680 -23.37 -7.46 21.20
C GLY A 680 -24.48 -8.03 20.30
N ALA A 681 -25.18 -7.19 19.54
CA ALA A 681 -26.15 -7.65 18.54
C ALA A 681 -25.48 -8.36 17.34
N SER A 682 -24.37 -7.81 16.85
CA SER A 682 -23.56 -8.37 15.76
C SER A 682 -22.87 -9.67 16.21
N GLN A 683 -22.29 -9.68 17.41
CA GLN A 683 -21.76 -10.88 18.06
C GLN A 683 -22.82 -11.98 18.16
N ALA A 684 -24.03 -11.67 18.64
CA ALA A 684 -25.12 -12.65 18.77
C ALA A 684 -25.56 -13.24 17.41
N MET A 685 -25.61 -12.42 16.35
CA MET A 685 -25.87 -12.90 14.99
C MET A 685 -24.74 -13.81 14.49
N LEU A 686 -23.47 -13.48 14.76
CA LEU A 686 -22.32 -14.31 14.38
C LEU A 686 -22.30 -15.65 15.13
N TYR A 687 -22.56 -15.66 16.44
CA TYR A 687 -22.75 -16.89 17.22
C TYR A 687 -23.88 -17.76 16.64
N ALA A 688 -24.98 -17.16 16.19
CA ALA A 688 -26.08 -17.88 15.53
C ALA A 688 -25.71 -18.49 14.16
N THR A 689 -24.62 -18.04 13.52
CA THR A 689 -24.06 -18.69 12.32
C THR A 689 -23.12 -19.86 12.63
N GLY A 690 -22.85 -20.14 13.91
CA GLY A 690 -22.03 -21.27 14.38
C GLY A 690 -20.58 -20.94 14.71
N LEU A 691 -20.21 -19.65 14.81
CA LEU A 691 -18.89 -19.24 15.32
C LEU A 691 -18.78 -19.49 16.83
N THR A 692 -17.58 -19.82 17.28
CA THR A 692 -17.20 -19.90 18.70
C THR A 692 -16.59 -18.57 19.18
N GLU A 693 -16.35 -18.46 20.49
CA GLU A 693 -15.63 -17.32 21.09
C GLU A 693 -14.19 -17.19 20.53
N GLU A 694 -13.53 -18.32 20.24
CA GLU A 694 -12.22 -18.35 19.58
C GLU A 694 -12.27 -17.78 18.14
N ASP A 695 -13.38 -18.01 17.42
CA ASP A 695 -13.54 -17.55 16.04
C ASP A 695 -13.80 -16.03 15.94
N MET A 696 -14.22 -15.37 17.02
CA MET A 696 -14.41 -13.92 17.06
C MET A 696 -13.08 -13.14 16.92
N ASN A 697 -11.96 -13.76 17.28
CA ASN A 697 -10.62 -13.18 17.13
C ASN A 697 -10.01 -13.45 15.74
N LYS A 698 -10.50 -14.45 15.00
CA LYS A 698 -9.97 -14.83 13.69
C LYS A 698 -10.43 -13.86 12.61
N ALA A 699 -9.60 -13.65 11.59
CA ALA A 699 -9.98 -12.84 10.43
C ALA A 699 -11.05 -13.55 9.60
N GLN A 700 -12.00 -12.76 9.09
CA GLN A 700 -13.15 -13.22 8.32
C GLN A 700 -12.90 -13.00 6.84
N VAL A 701 -12.89 -14.08 6.07
CA VAL A 701 -12.70 -14.08 4.62
C VAL A 701 -14.05 -14.26 3.94
N GLY A 702 -14.45 -13.26 3.16
CA GLY A 702 -15.58 -13.38 2.23
C GLY A 702 -15.20 -14.28 1.05
N ILE A 703 -15.96 -15.35 0.82
CA ILE A 703 -15.76 -16.26 -0.31
C ILE A 703 -16.89 -16.00 -1.30
N SER A 704 -16.62 -15.16 -2.31
CA SER A 704 -17.61 -14.64 -3.25
C SER A 704 -17.66 -15.47 -4.54
N SER A 705 -18.51 -16.48 -4.55
CA SER A 705 -18.77 -17.27 -5.76
C SER A 705 -19.74 -16.57 -6.72
N VAL A 706 -19.65 -16.92 -8.00
CA VAL A 706 -20.63 -16.53 -9.03
C VAL A 706 -21.38 -17.76 -9.53
N TRP A 707 -21.81 -18.61 -8.60
CA TRP A 707 -22.47 -19.89 -8.90
C TRP A 707 -23.92 -19.72 -9.30
N TYR A 708 -24.35 -20.50 -10.30
CA TYR A 708 -25.74 -20.81 -10.59
C TYR A 708 -25.79 -22.04 -11.51
N ASN A 709 -26.80 -22.89 -11.36
CA ASN A 709 -26.90 -24.17 -12.08
C ASN A 709 -27.17 -24.03 -13.59
N GLY A 710 -27.76 -22.92 -14.04
CA GLY A 710 -28.19 -22.70 -15.43
C GLY A 710 -27.07 -22.40 -16.45
N ASN A 711 -25.79 -22.58 -16.13
CA ASN A 711 -24.69 -22.36 -17.07
C ASN A 711 -23.49 -23.28 -16.79
N PRO A 712 -22.94 -24.00 -17.79
CA PRO A 712 -21.75 -24.85 -17.61
C PRO A 712 -20.53 -24.11 -17.03
N CYS A 713 -20.36 -22.82 -17.34
CA CYS A 713 -19.27 -22.01 -16.80
C CYS A 713 -19.38 -21.73 -15.28
N ASN A 714 -20.57 -21.92 -14.68
CA ASN A 714 -20.87 -21.49 -13.32
C ASN A 714 -21.43 -22.60 -12.41
N MET A 715 -21.90 -23.72 -12.96
CA MET A 715 -22.64 -24.75 -12.20
C MET A 715 -21.81 -25.47 -11.12
N HIS A 716 -20.49 -25.59 -11.31
CA HIS A 716 -19.54 -26.25 -10.42
C HIS A 716 -18.89 -25.32 -9.39
N LEU A 717 -19.12 -24.01 -9.47
CA LEU A 717 -18.43 -23.03 -8.62
C LEU A 717 -18.84 -23.11 -7.14
N LEU A 718 -19.96 -23.76 -6.80
CA LEU A 718 -20.34 -24.06 -5.42
C LEU A 718 -19.41 -25.09 -4.79
N ASP A 719 -19.02 -26.12 -5.54
CA ASP A 719 -18.08 -27.14 -5.07
C ASP A 719 -16.68 -26.56 -4.89
N LEU A 720 -16.23 -25.73 -5.85
CA LEU A 720 -15.00 -24.95 -5.70
C LEU A 720 -15.06 -24.00 -4.49
N SER A 721 -16.20 -23.36 -4.23
CA SER A 721 -16.44 -22.50 -3.06
C SER A 721 -16.34 -23.28 -1.74
N ASN A 722 -16.86 -24.51 -1.69
CA ASN A 722 -16.74 -25.39 -0.53
C ASN A 722 -15.27 -25.79 -0.27
N ARG A 723 -14.48 -26.03 -1.33
CA ARG A 723 -13.04 -26.36 -1.24
C ARG A 723 -12.19 -25.15 -0.86
N VAL A 724 -12.54 -23.94 -1.33
CA VAL A 724 -11.94 -22.69 -0.84
C VAL A 724 -12.25 -22.47 0.64
N ARG A 725 -13.49 -22.72 1.10
CA ARG A 725 -13.83 -22.63 2.53
C ARG A 725 -13.02 -23.62 3.37
N GLU A 726 -12.85 -24.85 2.91
CA GLU A 726 -12.00 -25.85 3.57
C GLU A 726 -10.54 -25.38 3.67
N GLY A 727 -9.99 -24.76 2.61
CA GLY A 727 -8.65 -24.16 2.62
C GLY A 727 -8.53 -23.01 3.63
N VAL A 728 -9.48 -22.08 3.64
CA VAL A 728 -9.53 -20.94 4.58
C VAL A 728 -9.65 -21.42 6.04
N GLN A 729 -10.48 -22.44 6.31
CA GLN A 729 -10.62 -23.03 7.64
C GLN A 729 -9.34 -23.74 8.09
N LYS A 730 -8.66 -24.48 7.20
CA LYS A 730 -7.35 -25.09 7.48
C LYS A 730 -6.26 -24.05 7.76
N ALA A 731 -6.35 -22.88 7.14
CA ALA A 731 -5.47 -21.76 7.40
C ALA A 731 -5.72 -21.06 8.76
N GLY A 732 -6.73 -21.49 9.53
CA GLY A 732 -7.07 -20.88 10.83
C GLY A 732 -7.88 -19.59 10.71
N LEU A 733 -8.62 -19.42 9.61
CA LEU A 733 -9.44 -18.25 9.31
C LEU A 733 -10.92 -18.63 9.20
N VAL A 734 -11.83 -17.67 9.37
CA VAL A 734 -13.28 -17.89 9.21
C VAL A 734 -13.67 -17.63 7.74
N GLY A 735 -14.17 -18.65 7.05
CA GLY A 735 -14.60 -18.54 5.65
C GLY A 735 -16.12 -18.38 5.50
N PHE A 736 -16.60 -17.16 5.25
CA PHE A 736 -18.02 -16.88 4.99
C PHE A 736 -18.30 -16.92 3.49
N GLN A 737 -18.99 -17.96 3.03
CA GLN A 737 -19.45 -18.08 1.65
C GLN A 737 -20.65 -17.17 1.38
N PHE A 738 -20.56 -16.39 0.30
CA PHE A 738 -21.71 -15.70 -0.29
C PHE A 738 -21.65 -15.77 -1.82
N ASN A 739 -22.76 -15.46 -2.47
CA ASN A 739 -22.90 -15.65 -3.91
C ASN A 739 -23.47 -14.39 -4.58
N THR A 740 -22.92 -14.02 -5.73
CA THR A 740 -23.41 -12.94 -6.58
C THR A 740 -23.99 -13.46 -7.90
N VAL A 741 -24.75 -12.61 -8.60
CA VAL A 741 -25.45 -12.96 -9.84
C VAL A 741 -24.49 -13.12 -11.02
N GLY A 742 -24.90 -13.87 -12.04
CA GLY A 742 -24.17 -13.98 -13.30
C GLY A 742 -25.11 -14.17 -14.49
N VAL A 743 -24.59 -13.93 -15.70
CA VAL A 743 -25.29 -14.14 -16.97
C VAL A 743 -24.44 -15.05 -17.85
N SER A 744 -25.08 -15.98 -18.58
CA SER A 744 -24.41 -16.78 -19.60
C SER A 744 -24.44 -16.04 -20.93
N ASP A 745 -23.29 -15.54 -21.37
CA ASP A 745 -23.14 -14.95 -22.70
C ASP A 745 -23.51 -15.95 -23.80
N ALA A 746 -23.15 -17.23 -23.65
CA ALA A 746 -23.46 -18.27 -24.63
C ALA A 746 -24.96 -18.54 -24.79
N ILE A 747 -25.73 -18.59 -23.69
CA ILE A 747 -27.18 -18.83 -23.74
C ILE A 747 -27.96 -17.57 -24.16
N SER A 748 -27.46 -16.39 -23.81
CA SER A 748 -28.12 -15.11 -24.15
C SER A 748 -27.80 -14.60 -25.56
N MET A 749 -26.78 -15.15 -26.22
CA MET A 749 -26.30 -14.80 -27.56
C MET A 749 -27.41 -14.76 -28.61
N GLY A 750 -27.47 -13.71 -29.44
CA GLY A 750 -28.48 -13.58 -30.50
C GLY A 750 -29.91 -13.41 -29.99
N THR A 751 -30.10 -13.02 -28.72
CA THR A 751 -31.40 -12.72 -28.11
C THR A 751 -31.38 -11.38 -27.37
N LYS A 752 -32.57 -10.85 -27.05
CA LYS A 752 -32.73 -9.66 -26.20
C LYS A 752 -32.13 -9.83 -24.78
N GLY A 753 -31.81 -11.06 -24.35
CA GLY A 753 -31.08 -11.32 -23.11
C GLY A 753 -29.64 -10.80 -23.12
N MET A 754 -29.00 -10.69 -24.28
CA MET A 754 -27.62 -10.19 -24.41
C MET A 754 -27.48 -8.72 -23.97
N ARG A 755 -28.56 -7.94 -23.96
CA ARG A 755 -28.62 -6.60 -23.32
C ARG A 755 -28.19 -6.61 -21.84
N PHE A 756 -28.32 -7.74 -21.14
CA PHE A 756 -27.97 -7.88 -19.73
C PHE A 756 -26.55 -8.41 -19.49
N SER A 757 -25.79 -8.75 -20.53
CA SER A 757 -24.41 -9.27 -20.43
C SER A 757 -23.46 -8.25 -19.79
N LEU A 758 -23.12 -7.14 -20.47
CA LEU A 758 -22.02 -6.28 -20.03
C LEU A 758 -22.30 -5.67 -18.64
N GLN A 759 -23.51 -5.15 -18.42
CA GLN A 759 -23.95 -4.58 -17.13
C GLN A 759 -23.93 -5.57 -15.95
N SER A 760 -23.78 -6.89 -16.22
CA SER A 760 -23.59 -7.86 -15.13
C SER A 760 -22.19 -7.76 -14.51
N ARG A 761 -21.19 -7.23 -15.21
CA ARG A 761 -19.87 -6.87 -14.65
C ARG A 761 -20.03 -5.91 -13.48
N ASP A 762 -20.76 -4.83 -13.72
CA ASP A 762 -20.91 -3.71 -12.78
C ASP A 762 -21.80 -4.13 -11.61
N LEU A 763 -22.90 -4.82 -11.90
CA LEU A 763 -23.76 -5.41 -10.87
C LEU A 763 -23.03 -6.44 -9.99
N ILE A 764 -22.08 -7.20 -10.54
CA ILE A 764 -21.20 -8.10 -9.77
C ILE A 764 -20.26 -7.30 -8.87
N ALA A 765 -19.67 -6.22 -9.39
CA ALA A 765 -18.77 -5.35 -8.64
C ALA A 765 -19.50 -4.73 -7.43
N ASP A 766 -20.62 -4.04 -7.69
CA ASP A 766 -21.47 -3.41 -6.69
C ASP A 766 -21.97 -4.39 -5.63
N SER A 767 -22.28 -5.64 -6.02
CA SER A 767 -22.78 -6.67 -5.10
C SER A 767 -21.70 -7.18 -4.15
N ILE A 768 -20.47 -7.41 -4.63
CA ILE A 768 -19.36 -7.85 -3.78
C ILE A 768 -18.90 -6.71 -2.87
N GLU A 769 -18.82 -5.48 -3.41
CA GLU A 769 -18.54 -4.27 -2.65
C GLU A 769 -19.56 -4.06 -1.52
N THR A 770 -20.86 -4.23 -1.81
CA THR A 770 -21.94 -4.12 -0.80
C THR A 770 -21.76 -5.14 0.33
N VAL A 771 -21.47 -6.41 0.02
CA VAL A 771 -21.29 -7.44 1.05
C VAL A 771 -20.00 -7.22 1.85
N MET A 772 -18.88 -6.95 1.19
CA MET A 772 -17.61 -6.66 1.87
C MET A 772 -17.70 -5.41 2.75
N GLY A 773 -18.36 -4.35 2.27
CA GLY A 773 -18.62 -3.14 3.04
C GLY A 773 -19.52 -3.40 4.26
N GLY A 774 -20.68 -4.03 4.05
CA GLY A 774 -21.68 -4.24 5.09
C GLY A 774 -21.34 -5.30 6.14
N GLN A 775 -20.62 -6.36 5.76
CA GLN A 775 -20.29 -7.48 6.66
C GLN A 775 -18.89 -7.38 7.30
N TRP A 776 -18.13 -6.31 7.03
CA TRP A 776 -16.82 -6.03 7.64
C TRP A 776 -15.74 -7.12 7.45
N TYR A 777 -15.87 -8.02 6.46
CA TYR A 777 -14.88 -9.07 6.16
C TYR A 777 -13.48 -8.49 5.85
N ASP A 778 -12.44 -9.07 6.42
CA ASP A 778 -11.05 -8.59 6.34
C ASP A 778 -10.42 -8.81 4.96
N ALA A 779 -10.84 -9.88 4.27
CA ALA A 779 -10.28 -10.30 2.98
C ALA A 779 -11.35 -10.95 2.09
N ASN A 780 -11.05 -11.09 0.79
CA ASN A 780 -11.97 -11.66 -0.20
C ASN A 780 -11.30 -12.67 -1.15
N ILE A 781 -11.90 -13.85 -1.29
CA ILE A 781 -11.57 -14.81 -2.36
C ILE A 781 -12.77 -14.88 -3.31
N SER A 782 -12.60 -14.39 -4.54
CA SER A 782 -13.66 -14.47 -5.55
C SER A 782 -13.50 -15.66 -6.48
N ILE A 783 -14.62 -16.30 -6.82
CA ILE A 783 -14.67 -17.50 -7.67
C ILE A 783 -15.59 -17.25 -8.88
N PRO A 784 -15.11 -16.51 -9.90
CA PRO A 784 -15.82 -16.26 -11.16
C PRO A 784 -15.55 -17.34 -12.21
N GLY A 785 -16.52 -17.62 -13.10
CA GLY A 785 -16.39 -18.65 -14.14
C GLY A 785 -16.71 -18.21 -15.57
N CYS A 786 -17.59 -17.22 -15.77
CA CYS A 786 -18.02 -16.78 -17.11
C CYS A 786 -17.48 -15.39 -17.46
N ASP A 787 -17.30 -15.14 -18.75
CA ASP A 787 -16.92 -13.90 -19.44
C ASP A 787 -16.89 -12.61 -18.60
N LYS A 788 -18.06 -12.12 -18.16
CA LYS A 788 -18.21 -10.81 -17.50
C LYS A 788 -18.01 -10.87 -15.97
N ASN A 789 -17.87 -12.07 -15.39
CA ASN A 789 -17.67 -12.28 -13.96
C ASN A 789 -16.27 -11.83 -13.51
N MET A 790 -15.22 -12.29 -14.19
CA MET A 790 -13.81 -11.99 -13.85
C MET A 790 -13.52 -10.48 -13.72
N PRO A 791 -13.90 -9.61 -14.67
CA PRO A 791 -13.70 -8.17 -14.49
C PRO A 791 -14.55 -7.57 -13.37
N GLY A 792 -15.78 -8.04 -13.15
CA GLY A 792 -16.65 -7.54 -12.09
C GLY A 792 -16.09 -7.80 -10.69
N VAL A 793 -15.55 -9.00 -10.44
CA VAL A 793 -14.94 -9.29 -9.13
C VAL A 793 -13.63 -8.53 -8.92
N LEU A 794 -12.85 -8.29 -9.98
CA LEU A 794 -11.63 -7.49 -9.91
C LEU A 794 -11.92 -6.00 -9.65
N MET A 795 -12.98 -5.45 -10.22
CA MET A 795 -13.45 -4.09 -9.90
C MET A 795 -13.86 -3.96 -8.43
N ALA A 796 -14.58 -4.93 -7.87
CA ALA A 796 -14.89 -4.95 -6.43
C ALA A 796 -13.63 -5.02 -5.55
N MET A 797 -12.65 -5.86 -5.93
CA MET A 797 -11.37 -5.94 -5.22
C MET A 797 -10.63 -4.59 -5.24
N GLY A 798 -10.63 -3.90 -6.39
CA GLY A 798 -10.04 -2.55 -6.54
C GLY A 798 -10.70 -1.53 -5.62
N ARG A 799 -12.03 -1.36 -5.74
CA ARG A 799 -12.81 -0.39 -4.93
C ARG A 799 -12.70 -0.64 -3.42
N VAL A 800 -12.82 -1.90 -2.97
CA VAL A 800 -12.78 -2.28 -1.55
C VAL A 800 -11.36 -2.25 -0.97
N ASN A 801 -10.35 -2.51 -1.82
CA ASN A 801 -8.91 -2.50 -1.53
C ASN A 801 -8.48 -3.18 -0.21
N ARG A 802 -9.07 -4.35 0.06
CA ARG A 802 -8.68 -5.29 1.14
C ARG A 802 -7.92 -6.48 0.54
N PRO A 803 -7.05 -7.18 1.30
CA PRO A 803 -6.34 -8.37 0.83
C PRO A 803 -7.28 -9.33 0.09
N SER A 804 -6.99 -9.60 -1.18
CA SER A 804 -7.90 -10.33 -2.07
C SER A 804 -7.16 -11.14 -3.12
N LEU A 805 -7.76 -12.25 -3.58
CA LEU A 805 -7.30 -13.01 -4.74
C LEU A 805 -8.48 -13.60 -5.53
N MET A 806 -8.27 -13.87 -6.82
CA MET A 806 -9.24 -14.55 -7.68
C MET A 806 -8.83 -16.00 -7.91
N VAL A 807 -9.80 -16.92 -7.80
CA VAL A 807 -9.70 -18.32 -8.22
C VAL A 807 -10.59 -18.49 -9.45
N TYR A 808 -10.00 -18.58 -10.65
CA TYR A 808 -10.78 -18.78 -11.87
C TYR A 808 -11.50 -20.13 -11.84
N GLY A 809 -12.77 -20.19 -12.26
CA GLY A 809 -13.55 -21.42 -12.35
C GLY A 809 -12.97 -22.48 -13.30
N GLY A 810 -12.03 -22.12 -14.17
CA GLY A 810 -11.37 -23.02 -15.12
C GLY A 810 -12.13 -23.20 -16.43
N THR A 811 -11.40 -23.64 -17.46
CA THR A 811 -11.94 -23.86 -18.81
C THR A 811 -12.62 -25.22 -18.94
N ILE A 812 -13.60 -25.32 -19.87
CA ILE A 812 -14.26 -26.57 -20.26
C ILE A 812 -13.34 -27.43 -21.14
N LYS A 813 -13.51 -28.75 -21.08
CA LYS A 813 -12.88 -29.69 -22.03
C LYS A 813 -13.52 -29.53 -23.43
N PRO A 814 -12.79 -29.79 -24.53
CA PRO A 814 -13.39 -29.86 -25.85
C PRO A 814 -14.43 -30.98 -25.92
N GLY A 815 -15.50 -30.74 -26.70
CA GLY A 815 -16.51 -31.73 -27.06
C GLY A 815 -16.10 -32.56 -28.28
N CYS A 816 -16.87 -33.59 -28.63
CA CYS A 816 -16.53 -34.49 -29.74
C CYS A 816 -17.76 -34.88 -30.57
N ALA A 817 -17.74 -34.60 -31.88
CA ALA A 817 -18.84 -34.93 -32.81
C ALA A 817 -18.56 -36.21 -33.60
N LYS A 818 -19.39 -37.24 -33.40
CA LYS A 818 -19.28 -38.53 -34.11
C LYS A 818 -19.49 -38.37 -35.62
N THR A 819 -20.42 -37.48 -36.01
CA THR A 819 -20.76 -37.16 -37.39
C THR A 819 -19.70 -36.30 -38.11
N GLN A 820 -18.69 -35.80 -37.38
CA GLN A 820 -17.49 -35.14 -37.92
C GLN A 820 -16.23 -35.98 -37.66
N ASN A 821 -16.31 -37.30 -37.81
CA ASN A 821 -15.18 -38.23 -37.62
C ASN A 821 -14.52 -38.18 -36.23
N ASN A 822 -15.30 -37.85 -35.19
CA ASN A 822 -14.82 -37.60 -33.81
C ASN A 822 -13.88 -36.38 -33.68
N ALA A 823 -14.09 -35.34 -34.49
CA ALA A 823 -13.36 -34.07 -34.35
C ALA A 823 -13.73 -33.29 -33.08
N ASP A 824 -12.75 -32.55 -32.55
CA ASP A 824 -12.89 -31.66 -31.40
C ASP A 824 -13.76 -30.44 -31.72
N ILE A 825 -14.89 -30.32 -31.02
CA ILE A 825 -15.88 -29.25 -31.18
C ILE A 825 -16.07 -28.44 -29.90
N ASP A 826 -16.67 -27.27 -30.05
CA ASP A 826 -16.90 -26.30 -29.00
C ASP A 826 -18.19 -25.50 -29.25
N ILE A 827 -18.49 -24.54 -28.37
CA ILE A 827 -19.66 -23.67 -28.48
C ILE A 827 -19.69 -22.85 -29.77
N VAL A 828 -18.54 -22.45 -30.33
CA VAL A 828 -18.50 -21.73 -31.62
C VAL A 828 -18.82 -22.67 -32.78
N SER A 829 -18.41 -23.94 -32.69
CA SER A 829 -18.80 -24.99 -33.62
C SER A 829 -20.33 -25.16 -33.65
N ALA A 830 -21.00 -25.08 -32.49
CA ALA A 830 -22.47 -25.12 -32.40
C ALA A 830 -23.16 -23.87 -33.00
N PHE A 831 -22.56 -22.67 -32.89
CA PHE A 831 -23.05 -21.47 -33.57
C PHE A 831 -22.85 -21.51 -35.09
N GLN A 832 -21.68 -21.96 -35.55
CA GLN A 832 -21.36 -22.09 -36.99
C GLN A 832 -22.25 -23.13 -37.67
N ALA A 833 -22.60 -24.22 -36.98
CA ALA A 833 -23.49 -25.26 -37.48
C ALA A 833 -24.88 -24.75 -37.91
N TYR A 834 -25.36 -23.59 -37.42
CA TYR A 834 -26.59 -22.97 -37.94
C TYR A 834 -26.37 -22.36 -39.34
N GLY A 835 -25.28 -21.62 -39.54
CA GLY A 835 -24.93 -21.05 -40.85
C GLY A 835 -24.67 -22.13 -41.90
N GLN A 836 -23.96 -23.19 -41.54
CA GLN A 836 -23.69 -24.35 -42.40
C GLN A 836 -24.95 -25.15 -42.74
N PHE A 837 -25.95 -25.15 -41.86
CA PHE A 837 -27.26 -25.76 -42.15
C PHE A 837 -28.06 -24.90 -43.15
N LEU A 838 -28.04 -23.57 -43.01
CA LEU A 838 -28.70 -22.66 -43.95
C LEU A 838 -28.12 -22.71 -45.38
N THR A 839 -26.80 -22.91 -45.52
CA THR A 839 -26.15 -23.10 -46.83
C THR A 839 -26.22 -24.54 -47.36
N GLY A 840 -26.73 -25.48 -46.57
CA GLY A 840 -26.82 -26.90 -46.94
C GLY A 840 -25.48 -27.67 -46.88
N GLU A 841 -24.44 -27.10 -46.26
CA GLU A 841 -23.16 -27.80 -46.02
C GLU A 841 -23.30 -28.97 -45.04
N ILE A 842 -24.21 -28.87 -44.05
CA ILE A 842 -24.49 -29.94 -43.09
C ILE A 842 -25.97 -30.28 -42.99
N THR A 843 -26.25 -31.56 -42.71
CA THR A 843 -27.60 -32.06 -42.43
C THR A 843 -28.05 -31.74 -41.00
N GLU A 844 -29.37 -31.75 -40.78
CA GLU A 844 -29.98 -31.57 -39.45
C GLU A 844 -29.45 -32.59 -38.41
N ASN A 845 -29.14 -33.83 -38.85
CA ASN A 845 -28.55 -34.86 -37.99
C ASN A 845 -27.12 -34.50 -37.54
N GLN A 846 -26.30 -33.94 -38.44
CA GLN A 846 -24.97 -33.43 -38.10
C GLN A 846 -25.08 -32.21 -37.16
N ARG A 847 -26.00 -31.27 -37.46
CA ARG A 847 -26.26 -30.11 -36.59
C ARG A 847 -26.63 -30.52 -35.17
N PHE A 848 -27.52 -31.51 -35.01
CA PHE A 848 -27.90 -32.03 -33.69
C PHE A 848 -26.76 -32.76 -32.96
N ASP A 849 -25.92 -33.51 -33.66
CA ASP A 849 -24.77 -34.19 -33.05
C ASP A 849 -23.72 -33.18 -32.54
N ILE A 850 -23.47 -32.10 -33.28
CA ILE A 850 -22.61 -30.99 -32.81
C ILE A 850 -23.21 -30.36 -31.55
N ILE A 851 -24.49 -29.97 -31.59
CA ILE A 851 -25.16 -29.28 -30.47
C ILE A 851 -25.19 -30.10 -29.18
N ARG A 852 -25.37 -31.44 -29.28
CA ARG A 852 -25.44 -32.31 -28.08
C ARG A 852 -24.09 -32.57 -27.43
N ASN A 853 -22.98 -32.46 -28.17
CA ASN A 853 -21.66 -32.85 -27.68
C ASN A 853 -20.68 -31.66 -27.51
N ALA A 854 -21.03 -30.45 -27.95
CA ALA A 854 -20.17 -29.25 -27.90
C ALA A 854 -19.77 -28.75 -26.50
N CYS A 855 -20.56 -29.08 -25.46
CA CYS A 855 -20.35 -28.65 -24.09
C CYS A 855 -20.42 -29.87 -23.14
N PRO A 856 -19.31 -30.62 -22.96
CA PRO A 856 -19.33 -31.94 -22.32
C PRO A 856 -19.39 -31.93 -20.79
N GLY A 857 -19.20 -30.79 -20.12
CA GLY A 857 -19.02 -30.73 -18.67
C GLY A 857 -18.92 -29.30 -18.13
N GLY A 858 -18.33 -29.13 -16.95
CA GLY A 858 -18.16 -27.83 -16.29
C GLY A 858 -17.02 -26.99 -16.88
N GLY A 859 -17.11 -25.67 -16.73
CA GLY A 859 -16.06 -24.70 -17.09
C GLY A 859 -16.43 -23.76 -18.24
N ALA A 860 -15.59 -22.75 -18.47
CA ALA A 860 -15.82 -21.72 -19.48
C ALA A 860 -15.31 -22.09 -20.89
N CYS A 861 -15.92 -21.49 -21.92
CA CYS A 861 -15.65 -21.68 -23.35
C CYS A 861 -14.16 -21.90 -23.69
N GLY A 862 -13.82 -23.05 -24.30
CA GLY A 862 -12.45 -23.58 -24.38
C GLY A 862 -11.39 -22.75 -25.14
N GLY A 863 -11.80 -21.91 -26.10
CA GLY A 863 -10.88 -21.04 -26.84
C GLY A 863 -10.48 -19.78 -26.06
N MET A 864 -9.60 -18.96 -26.63
CA MET A 864 -9.17 -17.66 -26.11
C MET A 864 -10.23 -16.57 -26.35
N TYR A 865 -11.46 -16.85 -25.91
CA TYR A 865 -12.57 -15.89 -25.80
C TYR A 865 -12.39 -15.03 -24.53
N THR A 866 -13.35 -14.17 -24.19
CA THR A 866 -13.17 -13.21 -23.06
C THR A 866 -12.87 -13.91 -21.75
N ALA A 867 -13.54 -15.03 -21.43
CA ALA A 867 -13.30 -15.75 -20.18
C ALA A 867 -11.82 -16.16 -19.99
N ASN A 868 -11.25 -16.91 -20.93
CA ASN A 868 -9.85 -17.32 -20.90
C ASN A 868 -8.89 -16.12 -21.11
N THR A 869 -9.27 -15.12 -21.91
CA THR A 869 -8.46 -13.89 -22.08
C THR A 869 -8.31 -13.14 -20.76
N MET A 870 -9.41 -12.91 -20.04
CA MET A 870 -9.42 -12.20 -18.76
C MET A 870 -8.76 -13.04 -17.67
N ALA A 871 -9.00 -14.35 -17.60
CA ALA A 871 -8.32 -15.21 -16.65
C ALA A 871 -6.79 -15.15 -16.85
N THR A 872 -6.31 -15.27 -18.09
CA THR A 872 -4.87 -15.16 -18.42
C THR A 872 -4.34 -13.77 -18.05
N ALA A 873 -5.05 -12.69 -18.41
CA ALA A 873 -4.65 -11.33 -18.08
C ALA A 873 -4.57 -11.07 -16.56
N ILE A 874 -5.46 -11.65 -15.77
CA ILE A 874 -5.50 -11.47 -14.30
C ILE A 874 -4.42 -12.31 -13.61
N GLU A 875 -4.07 -13.48 -14.14
CA GLU A 875 -2.88 -14.24 -13.70
C GLU A 875 -1.58 -13.46 -14.00
N VAL A 876 -1.49 -12.84 -15.18
CA VAL A 876 -0.36 -11.96 -15.58
C VAL A 876 -0.24 -10.72 -14.70
N MET A 877 -1.38 -10.15 -14.27
CA MET A 877 -1.41 -9.07 -13.28
C MET A 877 -1.12 -9.54 -11.85
N GLY A 878 -0.87 -10.83 -11.62
CA GLY A 878 -0.53 -11.36 -10.30
C GLY A 878 -1.71 -11.51 -9.35
N MET A 879 -2.97 -11.41 -9.80
CA MET A 879 -4.18 -11.47 -8.97
C MET A 879 -4.79 -12.87 -8.84
N THR A 880 -4.16 -13.90 -9.41
CA THR A 880 -4.46 -15.32 -9.17
C THR A 880 -3.22 -16.07 -8.71
N LEU A 881 -3.40 -17.26 -8.12
CA LEU A 881 -2.30 -18.21 -8.00
C LEU A 881 -1.81 -18.64 -9.41
N PRO A 882 -0.50 -18.95 -9.59
CA PRO A 882 0.03 -19.45 -10.86
C PRO A 882 -0.69 -20.72 -11.34
N GLY A 883 -1.02 -20.76 -12.64
CA GLY A 883 -1.76 -21.85 -13.28
C GLY A 883 -3.27 -21.65 -13.33
N SER A 884 -3.84 -20.77 -12.49
CA SER A 884 -5.29 -20.61 -12.29
C SER A 884 -6.08 -20.44 -13.60
N SER A 885 -5.56 -19.64 -14.53
CA SER A 885 -6.18 -19.34 -15.82
C SER A 885 -6.21 -20.52 -16.79
N SER A 886 -5.27 -21.46 -16.64
CA SER A 886 -5.12 -22.61 -17.55
C SER A 886 -5.65 -23.92 -16.97
N ASN A 887 -5.73 -24.06 -15.65
CA ASN A 887 -6.29 -25.24 -14.98
C ASN A 887 -7.74 -25.51 -15.42
N PRO A 888 -8.05 -26.63 -16.09
CA PRO A 888 -9.43 -26.97 -16.48
C PRO A 888 -10.33 -27.14 -15.26
N ALA A 889 -11.62 -26.83 -15.41
CA ALA A 889 -12.60 -26.81 -14.31
C ALA A 889 -12.67 -28.14 -13.53
N GLU A 890 -12.60 -29.26 -14.26
CA GLU A 890 -12.67 -30.62 -13.72
C GLU A 890 -11.28 -31.24 -13.44
N SER A 891 -10.24 -30.41 -13.29
CA SER A 891 -8.87 -30.89 -13.05
C SER A 891 -8.54 -30.98 -11.56
N LYS A 892 -7.71 -31.97 -11.20
CA LYS A 892 -7.12 -32.05 -9.84
C LYS A 892 -6.25 -30.82 -9.50
N ALA A 893 -5.71 -30.13 -10.51
CA ALA A 893 -4.98 -28.89 -10.32
C ALA A 893 -5.89 -27.77 -9.78
N LYS A 894 -7.11 -27.62 -10.32
CA LYS A 894 -8.12 -26.66 -9.84
C LYS A 894 -8.57 -26.97 -8.40
N ASP A 895 -8.74 -28.24 -8.07
CA ASP A 895 -9.08 -28.69 -6.71
C ASP A 895 -8.00 -28.32 -5.67
N LEU A 896 -6.72 -28.55 -6.00
CA LEU A 896 -5.58 -28.20 -5.15
C LEU A 896 -5.38 -26.67 -5.02
N GLU A 897 -5.64 -25.93 -6.10
CA GLU A 897 -5.62 -24.46 -6.13
C GLU A 897 -6.67 -23.87 -5.18
N CYS A 898 -7.89 -24.42 -5.16
CA CYS A 898 -8.94 -24.00 -4.21
C CYS A 898 -8.52 -24.18 -2.75
N LEU A 899 -7.83 -25.29 -2.41
CA LEU A 899 -7.29 -25.47 -1.05
C LEU A 899 -6.14 -24.49 -0.75
N ALA A 900 -5.22 -24.28 -1.70
CA ALA A 900 -4.06 -23.41 -1.54
C ALA A 900 -4.43 -21.92 -1.34
N ALA A 901 -5.60 -21.49 -1.83
CA ALA A 901 -6.12 -20.14 -1.66
C ALA A 901 -6.25 -19.71 -0.18
N GLY A 902 -6.42 -20.64 0.76
CA GLY A 902 -6.51 -20.36 2.20
C GLY A 902 -5.21 -19.84 2.82
N GLU A 903 -4.09 -20.51 2.57
CA GLU A 903 -2.78 -20.03 3.06
C GLU A 903 -2.30 -18.79 2.26
N ALA A 904 -2.66 -18.68 0.98
CA ALA A 904 -2.40 -17.48 0.20
C ALA A 904 -3.11 -16.25 0.80
N ILE A 905 -4.41 -16.31 1.07
CA ILE A 905 -5.14 -15.17 1.66
C ILE A 905 -4.66 -14.84 3.08
N LYS A 906 -4.27 -15.86 3.88
CA LYS A 906 -3.63 -15.67 5.19
C LYS A 906 -2.31 -14.90 5.08
N ARG A 907 -1.47 -15.23 4.08
CA ARG A 907 -0.22 -14.51 3.82
C ARG A 907 -0.48 -13.05 3.44
N LEU A 908 -1.45 -12.78 2.56
CA LEU A 908 -1.83 -11.42 2.18
C LEU A 908 -2.40 -10.61 3.36
N LEU A 909 -3.15 -11.24 4.28
CA LEU A 909 -3.62 -10.61 5.51
C LEU A 909 -2.46 -10.22 6.45
N LYS A 910 -1.47 -11.12 6.62
CA LYS A 910 -0.25 -10.90 7.43
C LYS A 910 0.62 -9.78 6.86
N GLU A 911 0.91 -9.83 5.55
CA GLU A 911 1.76 -8.85 4.88
C GLU A 911 1.02 -7.53 4.52
N ASP A 912 -0.30 -7.50 4.69
CA ASP A 912 -1.20 -6.38 4.33
C ASP A 912 -1.13 -5.98 2.84
N ILE A 913 -0.88 -6.97 1.97
CA ILE A 913 -0.79 -6.80 0.52
C ILE A 913 -2.21 -6.73 -0.07
N ARG A 914 -2.50 -5.67 -0.82
CA ARG A 914 -3.83 -5.35 -1.32
C ARG A 914 -3.85 -5.29 -2.85
N PRO A 915 -5.05 -5.30 -3.47
CA PRO A 915 -5.21 -5.12 -4.91
C PRO A 915 -4.47 -3.90 -5.47
N SER A 916 -4.41 -2.76 -4.77
CA SER A 916 -3.65 -1.57 -5.23
C SER A 916 -2.12 -1.74 -5.25
N ASP A 917 -1.58 -2.73 -4.52
CA ASP A 917 -0.14 -3.01 -4.48
C ASP A 917 0.29 -4.01 -5.57
N ILE A 918 -0.67 -4.75 -6.12
CA ILE A 918 -0.49 -5.77 -7.18
C ILE A 918 -0.87 -5.19 -8.55
N LEU A 919 -2.05 -4.57 -8.66
CA LEU A 919 -2.61 -3.98 -9.89
C LEU A 919 -1.92 -2.65 -10.23
N THR A 920 -0.63 -2.71 -10.55
CA THR A 920 0.17 -1.55 -10.96
C THR A 920 0.05 -1.26 -12.46
N ARG A 921 0.46 -0.07 -12.90
CA ARG A 921 0.54 0.28 -14.34
C ARG A 921 1.42 -0.72 -15.14
N GLN A 922 2.46 -1.25 -14.52
CA GLN A 922 3.33 -2.29 -15.09
C GLN A 922 2.61 -3.64 -15.22
N ALA A 923 1.75 -4.00 -14.25
CA ALA A 923 0.90 -5.19 -14.33
C ALA A 923 -0.11 -5.10 -15.50
N PHE A 924 -0.77 -3.94 -15.68
CA PHE A 924 -1.64 -3.69 -16.83
C PHE A 924 -0.87 -3.72 -18.16
N GLU A 925 0.37 -3.21 -18.21
CA GLU A 925 1.19 -3.23 -19.42
C GLU A 925 1.58 -4.67 -19.82
N ASN A 926 2.00 -5.50 -18.86
CA ASN A 926 2.18 -6.94 -19.05
C ASN A 926 0.88 -7.63 -19.54
N ALA A 927 -0.27 -7.29 -18.97
CA ALA A 927 -1.56 -7.87 -19.35
C ALA A 927 -1.90 -7.57 -20.82
N MET A 928 -1.74 -6.33 -21.27
CA MET A 928 -1.95 -5.94 -22.67
C MET A 928 -0.99 -6.65 -23.63
N ILE A 929 0.26 -6.89 -23.20
CA ILE A 929 1.26 -7.65 -23.97
C ILE A 929 0.78 -9.10 -24.14
N VAL A 930 0.43 -9.79 -23.05
CA VAL A 930 0.02 -11.21 -23.11
C VAL A 930 -1.31 -11.39 -23.84
N VAL A 931 -2.26 -10.46 -23.74
CA VAL A 931 -3.50 -10.46 -24.53
C VAL A 931 -3.24 -10.43 -26.04
N ASN A 932 -2.25 -9.65 -26.51
CA ASN A 932 -1.87 -9.63 -27.92
C ASN A 932 -1.12 -10.91 -28.34
N ILE A 933 -0.22 -11.41 -27.50
CA ILE A 933 0.53 -12.66 -27.74
C ILE A 933 -0.40 -13.88 -27.87
N THR A 934 -1.46 -13.92 -27.05
CA THR A 934 -2.42 -15.03 -26.98
C THR A 934 -3.55 -14.97 -28.01
N GLY A 935 -3.71 -13.85 -28.74
CA GLY A 935 -4.80 -13.69 -29.73
C GLY A 935 -6.16 -13.32 -29.13
N GLY A 936 -6.18 -12.79 -27.90
CA GLY A 936 -7.35 -12.65 -27.04
C GLY A 936 -8.49 -11.72 -27.49
N SER A 937 -9.57 -11.72 -26.71
CA SER A 937 -10.81 -10.99 -27.00
C SER A 937 -10.64 -9.47 -26.94
N THR A 938 -11.27 -8.74 -27.86
CA THR A 938 -11.35 -7.26 -27.88
C THR A 938 -12.11 -6.70 -26.67
N ASN A 939 -12.98 -7.49 -26.04
CA ASN A 939 -13.59 -7.17 -24.75
C ASN A 939 -12.55 -6.86 -23.65
N ALA A 940 -11.33 -7.39 -23.75
CA ALA A 940 -10.25 -7.10 -22.80
C ALA A 940 -9.89 -5.61 -22.73
N VAL A 941 -10.10 -4.83 -23.80
CA VAL A 941 -9.91 -3.37 -23.79
C VAL A 941 -10.85 -2.72 -22.79
N LEU A 942 -12.16 -3.02 -22.88
CA LEU A 942 -13.18 -2.48 -21.98
C LEU A 942 -12.94 -2.92 -20.52
N HIS A 943 -12.53 -4.16 -20.34
CA HIS A 943 -12.39 -4.78 -19.03
C HIS A 943 -11.13 -4.32 -18.31
N LEU A 944 -9.98 -4.23 -18.98
CA LEU A 944 -8.74 -3.75 -18.33
C LEU A 944 -8.80 -2.25 -18.01
N ILE A 945 -9.45 -1.43 -18.85
CA ILE A 945 -9.70 0.00 -18.53
C ILE A 945 -10.56 0.13 -17.26
N ALA A 946 -11.67 -0.62 -17.16
CA ALA A 946 -12.54 -0.57 -15.98
C ALA A 946 -11.88 -1.11 -14.70
N ILE A 947 -11.01 -2.13 -14.79
CA ILE A 947 -10.24 -2.61 -13.64
C ILE A 947 -9.17 -1.57 -13.23
N ALA A 948 -8.51 -0.91 -14.19
CA ALA A 948 -7.51 0.12 -13.91
C ALA A 948 -8.13 1.35 -13.21
N ASP A 949 -9.29 1.80 -13.69
CA ASP A 949 -10.08 2.87 -13.06
C ASP A 949 -10.43 2.54 -11.58
N SER A 950 -10.84 1.29 -11.31
CA SER A 950 -11.18 0.83 -9.95
C SER A 950 -10.01 0.82 -8.94
N VAL A 951 -8.77 1.00 -9.40
CA VAL A 951 -7.57 1.19 -8.55
C VAL A 951 -6.90 2.56 -8.74
N GLY A 952 -7.57 3.51 -9.41
CA GLY A 952 -7.07 4.86 -9.65
C GLY A 952 -5.93 4.95 -10.68
N ILE A 953 -5.80 3.96 -11.58
CA ILE A 953 -4.78 3.94 -12.63
C ILE A 953 -5.37 4.35 -13.97
N LYS A 954 -4.87 5.46 -14.51
CA LYS A 954 -5.18 5.91 -15.86
C LYS A 954 -4.65 4.90 -16.89
N LEU A 955 -5.56 4.38 -17.70
CA LEU A 955 -5.30 3.51 -18.85
C LEU A 955 -6.26 3.92 -19.97
N ASP A 956 -5.73 4.23 -21.15
CA ASP A 956 -6.53 4.67 -22.32
C ASP A 956 -6.44 3.68 -23.49
N ILE A 957 -7.29 3.86 -24.52
CA ILE A 957 -7.27 2.99 -25.69
C ILE A 957 -5.98 3.11 -26.53
N GLU A 958 -5.28 4.26 -26.49
CA GLU A 958 -4.01 4.43 -27.21
C GLU A 958 -2.89 3.58 -26.58
N ASP A 959 -2.93 3.32 -25.28
CA ASP A 959 -2.01 2.39 -24.61
C ASP A 959 -2.08 0.98 -25.20
N PHE A 960 -3.29 0.48 -25.52
CA PHE A 960 -3.45 -0.80 -26.21
C PHE A 960 -2.84 -0.78 -27.61
N GLN A 961 -2.92 0.35 -28.33
CA GLN A 961 -2.30 0.48 -29.64
C GLN A 961 -0.77 0.52 -29.54
N LYS A 962 -0.20 1.31 -28.61
CA LYS A 962 1.25 1.38 -28.33
C LYS A 962 1.82 0.00 -27.99
N VAL A 963 1.07 -0.83 -27.25
CA VAL A 963 1.43 -2.22 -26.95
C VAL A 963 1.27 -3.12 -28.17
N SER A 964 0.17 -3.02 -28.91
CA SER A 964 -0.09 -3.83 -30.12
C SER A 964 0.96 -3.61 -31.21
N ASP A 965 1.37 -2.36 -31.46
CA ASP A 965 2.38 -1.98 -32.45
C ASP A 965 3.74 -2.65 -32.22
N ARG A 966 4.10 -2.94 -30.96
CA ARG A 966 5.40 -3.52 -30.57
C ARG A 966 5.35 -5.01 -30.18
N THR A 967 4.17 -5.61 -30.08
CA THR A 967 3.98 -6.96 -29.52
C THR A 967 3.53 -7.95 -30.59
N PRO A 968 4.26 -9.05 -30.86
CA PRO A 968 3.84 -10.04 -31.86
C PRO A 968 2.72 -10.95 -31.35
N PHE A 969 1.88 -11.43 -32.27
CA PHE A 969 0.89 -12.48 -32.00
C PHE A 969 1.53 -13.86 -32.24
N LEU A 970 1.54 -14.73 -31.21
CA LEU A 970 2.31 -15.98 -31.20
C LEU A 970 1.45 -17.25 -31.05
N ALA A 971 0.30 -17.19 -30.38
CA ALA A 971 -0.44 -18.39 -29.98
C ALA A 971 -1.40 -18.89 -31.08
N ASP A 972 -1.24 -20.15 -31.51
CA ASP A 972 -2.12 -20.85 -32.47
C ASP A 972 -3.42 -21.34 -31.79
N LEU A 973 -4.05 -20.47 -30.99
CA LEU A 973 -5.25 -20.76 -30.19
C LEU A 973 -6.52 -20.30 -30.91
N LYS A 974 -7.59 -21.12 -30.85
CA LYS A 974 -8.94 -20.74 -31.23
C LYS A 974 -9.33 -19.44 -30.51
N PRO A 975 -10.01 -18.50 -31.17
CA PRO A 975 -10.55 -18.61 -32.52
C PRO A 975 -9.56 -18.20 -33.64
N SER A 976 -8.39 -17.64 -33.32
CA SER A 976 -7.42 -17.16 -34.32
C SER A 976 -6.63 -18.30 -35.00
N GLY A 977 -6.45 -19.40 -34.28
CA GLY A 977 -5.71 -20.62 -34.63
C GLY A 977 -6.49 -21.89 -34.25
N LYS A 978 -5.77 -23.00 -34.00
CA LYS A 978 -6.34 -24.35 -33.91
C LYS A 978 -6.64 -24.88 -32.52
N TYR A 979 -5.79 -24.59 -31.54
CA TYR A 979 -5.77 -25.24 -30.23
C TYR A 979 -6.69 -24.55 -29.19
N VAL A 980 -7.00 -25.21 -28.08
CA VAL A 980 -7.81 -24.66 -26.97
C VAL A 980 -6.96 -24.48 -25.70
N MET A 981 -7.50 -23.80 -24.67
CA MET A 981 -6.81 -23.58 -23.39
C MET A 981 -6.42 -24.90 -22.69
N ALA A 982 -7.20 -25.97 -22.87
CA ALA A 982 -6.83 -27.31 -22.40
C ALA A 982 -5.52 -27.85 -23.03
N ASP A 983 -5.24 -27.51 -24.30
CA ASP A 983 -3.98 -27.90 -24.95
C ASP A 983 -2.79 -27.10 -24.41
N LEU A 984 -3.01 -25.81 -24.11
CA LEU A 984 -2.00 -24.97 -23.45
C LEU A 984 -1.67 -25.52 -22.05
N HIS A 985 -2.67 -25.93 -21.27
CA HIS A 985 -2.48 -26.61 -19.99
C HIS A 985 -1.62 -27.87 -20.12
N ASN A 986 -1.90 -28.72 -21.11
CA ASN A 986 -1.16 -29.97 -21.36
C ASN A 986 0.34 -29.76 -21.66
N ILE A 987 0.74 -28.58 -22.16
CA ILE A 987 2.16 -28.24 -22.40
C ILE A 987 2.80 -27.38 -21.29
N GLY A 988 2.12 -27.19 -20.15
CA GLY A 988 2.65 -26.43 -18.99
C GLY A 988 1.93 -25.12 -18.66
N GLY A 989 0.82 -24.82 -19.36
CA GLY A 989 -0.12 -23.76 -19.00
C GLY A 989 0.40 -22.33 -19.13
N THR A 990 -0.37 -21.40 -18.56
CA THR A 990 -0.02 -19.97 -18.50
C THR A 990 1.32 -19.72 -17.80
N PRO A 991 1.71 -20.40 -16.70
CA PRO A 991 3.02 -20.19 -16.08
C PRO A 991 4.18 -20.43 -17.05
N SER A 992 4.13 -21.48 -17.88
CA SER A 992 5.18 -21.77 -18.86
C SER A 992 5.24 -20.70 -19.96
N LEU A 993 4.08 -20.13 -20.35
CA LEU A 993 4.02 -18.97 -21.23
C LEU A 993 4.71 -17.75 -20.60
N LEU A 994 4.39 -17.42 -19.34
CA LEU A 994 4.97 -16.24 -18.70
C LEU A 994 6.47 -16.40 -18.46
N LYS A 995 6.93 -17.61 -18.11
CA LYS A 995 8.36 -17.91 -17.99
C LYS A 995 9.10 -17.73 -19.31
N PHE A 996 8.54 -18.19 -20.42
CA PHE A 996 9.08 -17.96 -21.77
C PHE A 996 9.16 -16.45 -22.09
N LEU A 997 8.08 -15.70 -21.87
CA LEU A 997 8.05 -14.27 -22.18
C LEU A 997 8.99 -13.44 -21.29
N LEU A 998 9.16 -13.81 -20.03
CA LEU A 998 10.13 -13.18 -19.13
C LEU A 998 11.58 -13.46 -19.57
N LYS A 999 11.87 -14.70 -19.99
CA LYS A 999 13.18 -15.14 -20.50
C LYS A 999 13.60 -14.41 -21.78
N GLU A 1000 12.64 -14.11 -22.65
CA GLU A 1000 12.85 -13.31 -23.87
C GLU A 1000 12.79 -11.79 -23.63
N GLY A 1001 12.59 -11.33 -22.38
CA GLY A 1001 12.51 -9.90 -22.04
C GLY A 1001 11.26 -9.17 -22.54
N VAL A 1002 10.18 -9.91 -22.83
CA VAL A 1002 8.92 -9.38 -23.40
C VAL A 1002 7.95 -8.87 -22.32
N ILE A 1003 8.06 -9.35 -21.08
CA ILE A 1003 7.29 -8.88 -19.92
C ILE A 1003 8.23 -8.58 -18.74
N ASP A 1004 7.82 -7.66 -17.86
CA ASP A 1004 8.55 -7.34 -16.63
C ASP A 1004 8.10 -8.25 -15.49
N GLY A 1005 9.04 -8.97 -14.85
CA GLY A 1005 8.77 -9.86 -13.73
C GLY A 1005 8.81 -9.21 -12.34
N SER A 1006 9.03 -7.90 -12.24
CA SER A 1006 9.21 -7.19 -10.95
C SER A 1006 7.94 -7.04 -10.11
N GLY A 1007 6.76 -7.05 -10.73
CA GLY A 1007 5.47 -6.83 -10.06
C GLY A 1007 5.15 -7.86 -8.98
N MET A 1008 4.55 -7.40 -7.87
CA MET A 1008 4.06 -8.22 -6.76
C MET A 1008 2.85 -9.07 -7.18
N THR A 1009 2.59 -10.18 -6.49
CA THR A 1009 1.45 -11.08 -6.77
C THR A 1009 0.80 -11.59 -5.48
N VAL A 1010 -0.38 -12.22 -5.60
CA VAL A 1010 -1.14 -12.84 -4.49
C VAL A 1010 -0.41 -14.00 -3.78
N THR A 1011 0.79 -14.39 -4.23
CA THR A 1011 1.64 -15.34 -3.50
C THR A 1011 2.47 -14.68 -2.39
N GLY A 1012 2.49 -13.34 -2.31
CA GLY A 1012 3.45 -12.57 -1.51
C GLY A 1012 4.87 -12.55 -2.11
N GLU A 1013 5.00 -12.90 -3.40
CA GLU A 1013 6.25 -12.91 -4.15
C GLU A 1013 6.09 -12.23 -5.52
N THR A 1014 7.20 -11.85 -6.15
CA THR A 1014 7.17 -11.23 -7.48
C THR A 1014 6.86 -12.25 -8.57
N LEU A 1015 6.34 -11.77 -9.71
CA LEU A 1015 6.05 -12.61 -10.87
C LEU A 1015 7.29 -13.39 -11.33
N ALA A 1016 8.48 -12.77 -11.34
CA ALA A 1016 9.74 -13.45 -11.66
C ALA A 1016 10.00 -14.65 -10.73
N LYS A 1017 9.90 -14.45 -9.42
CA LYS A 1017 10.22 -15.48 -8.42
C LYS A 1017 9.25 -16.67 -8.47
N ASN A 1018 7.97 -16.40 -8.72
CA ASN A 1018 6.97 -17.45 -8.98
C ASN A 1018 7.34 -18.34 -10.19
N LEU A 1019 7.98 -17.76 -11.21
CA LEU A 1019 8.29 -18.43 -12.48
C LEU A 1019 9.64 -19.17 -12.49
N GLU A 1020 10.53 -18.95 -11.51
CA GLU A 1020 11.82 -19.65 -11.40
C GLU A 1020 11.69 -21.18 -11.45
N LYS A 1021 10.71 -21.71 -10.70
CA LYS A 1021 10.49 -23.15 -10.47
C LYS A 1021 9.54 -23.81 -11.48
N VAL A 1022 8.94 -23.02 -12.37
CA VAL A 1022 8.04 -23.50 -13.42
C VAL A 1022 8.87 -24.19 -14.52
N PRO A 1023 8.41 -25.28 -15.15
CA PRO A 1023 9.12 -25.87 -16.29
C PRO A 1023 9.20 -24.91 -17.49
N ASP A 1024 10.20 -25.10 -18.35
CA ASP A 1024 10.18 -24.52 -19.70
C ASP A 1024 9.22 -25.36 -20.58
N PHE A 1025 8.67 -24.77 -21.65
CA PHE A 1025 7.84 -25.49 -22.61
C PHE A 1025 8.56 -26.72 -23.22
N PRO A 1026 7.84 -27.81 -23.55
CA PRO A 1026 8.36 -28.91 -24.38
C PRO A 1026 8.91 -28.36 -25.71
N ALA A 1027 10.13 -28.75 -26.08
CA ALA A 1027 10.86 -28.12 -27.19
C ALA A 1027 10.22 -28.34 -28.58
N ASP A 1028 9.30 -29.30 -28.72
CA ASP A 1028 8.59 -29.67 -29.94
C ASP A 1028 7.14 -29.16 -30.01
N GLN A 1029 6.68 -28.41 -29.00
CA GLN A 1029 5.32 -27.86 -28.95
C GLN A 1029 5.07 -26.86 -30.10
N LYS A 1030 3.81 -26.78 -30.55
CA LYS A 1030 3.40 -26.04 -31.76
C LYS A 1030 2.33 -24.96 -31.49
N ILE A 1031 1.95 -24.77 -30.24
CA ILE A 1031 0.89 -23.86 -29.79
C ILE A 1031 1.42 -22.44 -29.69
N ILE A 1032 2.55 -22.23 -29.01
CA ILE A 1032 3.19 -20.92 -28.87
C ILE A 1032 4.35 -20.83 -29.87
N ARG A 1033 4.24 -19.93 -30.85
CA ARG A 1033 5.33 -19.68 -31.82
C ARG A 1033 6.50 -18.93 -31.19
N PRO A 1034 7.75 -19.18 -31.62
CA PRO A 1034 8.90 -18.37 -31.21
C PRO A 1034 8.82 -16.97 -31.81
N LEU A 1035 9.45 -15.98 -31.15
CA LEU A 1035 9.49 -14.58 -31.59
C LEU A 1035 10.09 -14.38 -33.01
N SER A 1036 10.92 -15.32 -33.46
CA SER A 1036 11.51 -15.34 -34.80
C SER A 1036 10.55 -15.79 -35.92
N ASN A 1037 9.41 -16.41 -35.59
CA ASN A 1037 8.41 -16.90 -36.54
C ASN A 1037 6.97 -16.68 -36.02
N PRO A 1038 6.57 -15.42 -35.74
CA PRO A 1038 5.26 -15.11 -35.16
C PRO A 1038 4.13 -15.29 -36.19
N ILE A 1039 2.89 -15.42 -35.73
CA ILE A 1039 1.71 -15.51 -36.60
C ILE A 1039 1.42 -14.13 -37.25
N LYS A 1040 1.61 -13.05 -36.49
CA LYS A 1040 1.64 -11.66 -36.97
C LYS A 1040 2.73 -10.90 -36.20
N LYS A 1041 3.49 -10.04 -36.89
CA LYS A 1041 4.59 -9.26 -36.29
C LYS A 1041 4.14 -8.23 -35.26
N THR A 1042 2.87 -7.84 -35.31
CA THR A 1042 2.20 -6.92 -34.36
C THR A 1042 0.92 -7.58 -33.84
N GLY A 1043 0.28 -6.96 -32.84
CA GLY A 1043 -0.93 -7.48 -32.22
C GLY A 1043 -2.14 -7.48 -33.15
N HIS A 1044 -3.10 -8.35 -32.88
CA HIS A 1044 -4.37 -8.41 -33.62
C HIS A 1044 -5.36 -7.33 -33.18
N ILE A 1045 -5.26 -6.81 -31.95
CA ILE A 1045 -6.08 -5.68 -31.51
C ILE A 1045 -5.60 -4.43 -32.22
N GLN A 1046 -6.50 -3.72 -32.90
CA GLN A 1046 -6.20 -2.47 -33.58
C GLN A 1046 -7.26 -1.42 -33.22
N ILE A 1047 -6.80 -0.23 -32.85
CA ILE A 1047 -7.61 0.94 -32.52
C ILE A 1047 -7.71 1.79 -33.78
N LEU A 1048 -8.94 2.09 -34.20
CA LEU A 1048 -9.19 2.89 -35.41
C LEU A 1048 -9.94 4.17 -35.03
N ARG A 1049 -9.51 5.30 -35.58
CA ARG A 1049 -10.16 6.62 -35.47
C ARG A 1049 -10.51 7.15 -36.86
N GLY A 1050 -11.35 8.17 -36.94
CA GLY A 1050 -11.69 8.83 -38.20
C GLY A 1050 -13.00 9.59 -38.10
N SER A 1051 -13.53 10.07 -39.24
CA SER A 1051 -14.79 10.82 -39.29
C SER A 1051 -15.98 10.00 -38.77
N LEU A 1052 -15.91 8.67 -38.83
CA LEU A 1052 -16.96 7.76 -38.38
C LEU A 1052 -16.82 7.34 -36.90
N ALA A 1053 -15.62 7.39 -36.34
CA ALA A 1053 -15.28 6.98 -34.98
C ALA A 1053 -14.25 7.93 -34.32
N PRO A 1054 -14.60 9.21 -34.07
CA PRO A 1054 -13.64 10.19 -33.55
C PRO A 1054 -13.17 9.88 -32.12
N GLY A 1055 -14.03 9.30 -31.29
CA GLY A 1055 -13.66 8.82 -29.95
C GLY A 1055 -12.81 7.54 -29.97
N GLY A 1056 -12.77 6.85 -31.11
CA GLY A 1056 -12.08 5.58 -31.30
C GLY A 1056 -13.04 4.41 -31.52
N SER A 1057 -12.47 3.27 -31.91
CA SER A 1057 -13.14 1.98 -32.13
C SER A 1057 -12.12 0.85 -32.04
N VAL A 1058 -12.58 -0.39 -31.84
CA VAL A 1058 -11.70 -1.56 -31.63
C VAL A 1058 -12.00 -2.66 -32.64
N GLY A 1059 -11.01 -2.99 -33.46
CA GLY A 1059 -11.04 -4.10 -34.42
C GLY A 1059 -10.12 -5.26 -34.01
N LYS A 1060 -10.49 -6.49 -34.41
CA LYS A 1060 -9.61 -7.66 -34.38
C LYS A 1060 -9.12 -7.95 -35.80
N ILE A 1061 -7.92 -7.48 -36.13
CA ILE A 1061 -7.36 -7.50 -37.50
C ILE A 1061 -6.15 -8.44 -37.56
N THR A 1062 -6.35 -9.62 -38.14
CA THR A 1062 -5.33 -10.69 -38.20
C THR A 1062 -4.34 -10.52 -39.36
N GLY A 1063 -4.70 -9.75 -40.39
CA GLY A 1063 -3.94 -9.55 -41.63
C GLY A 1063 -4.24 -10.56 -42.73
N LYS A 1064 -4.95 -11.67 -42.44
CA LYS A 1064 -5.45 -12.64 -43.45
C LYS A 1064 -6.52 -12.02 -44.36
N GLU A 1065 -7.26 -11.05 -43.82
CA GLU A 1065 -8.30 -10.25 -44.44
C GLU A 1065 -7.76 -9.09 -45.31
N GLY A 1066 -6.44 -8.88 -45.33
CA GLY A 1066 -5.79 -7.70 -45.88
C GLY A 1066 -5.74 -6.53 -44.88
N THR A 1067 -5.24 -5.38 -45.32
CA THR A 1067 -5.02 -4.21 -44.45
C THR A 1067 -5.96 -3.04 -44.72
N ARG A 1068 -6.62 -2.99 -45.88
CA ARG A 1068 -7.54 -1.92 -46.26
C ARG A 1068 -8.81 -2.46 -46.94
N PHE A 1069 -9.97 -1.98 -46.50
CA PHE A 1069 -11.28 -2.27 -47.09
C PHE A 1069 -11.99 -0.96 -47.45
N VAL A 1070 -12.65 -0.94 -48.61
CA VAL A 1070 -13.55 0.15 -49.02
C VAL A 1070 -14.79 -0.50 -49.61
N GLY A 1071 -15.96 -0.04 -49.18
CA GLY A 1071 -17.24 -0.57 -49.64
C GLY A 1071 -18.39 0.39 -49.43
N LYS A 1072 -19.57 0.01 -49.93
CA LYS A 1072 -20.81 0.76 -49.76
C LYS A 1072 -21.53 0.36 -48.48
N ALA A 1073 -22.01 1.34 -47.74
CA ALA A 1073 -22.76 1.15 -46.51
C ALA A 1073 -24.10 0.44 -46.78
N ARG A 1074 -24.42 -0.55 -45.95
CA ARG A 1074 -25.76 -1.13 -45.80
C ARG A 1074 -26.09 -1.12 -44.30
N VAL A 1075 -27.11 -0.35 -43.91
CA VAL A 1075 -27.32 0.11 -42.54
C VAL A 1075 -28.52 -0.58 -41.90
N PHE A 1076 -28.34 -1.04 -40.66
CA PHE A 1076 -29.34 -1.75 -39.87
C PHE A 1076 -29.40 -1.15 -38.46
N ASP A 1077 -30.62 -0.84 -38.00
CA ASP A 1077 -30.87 -0.38 -36.63
C ASP A 1077 -31.04 -1.55 -35.64
N HIS A 1078 -31.22 -2.78 -36.14
CA HIS A 1078 -31.39 -4.00 -35.35
C HIS A 1078 -30.61 -5.21 -35.92
N GLU A 1079 -30.19 -6.11 -35.03
CA GLU A 1079 -29.43 -7.33 -35.36
C GLU A 1079 -30.20 -8.29 -36.28
N ASP A 1080 -31.52 -8.43 -36.06
CA ASP A 1080 -32.37 -9.36 -36.82
C ASP A 1080 -32.68 -8.86 -38.24
N ASP A 1081 -32.66 -7.54 -38.50
CA ASP A 1081 -32.88 -6.98 -39.83
C ASP A 1081 -31.74 -7.35 -40.79
N PHE A 1082 -30.50 -7.36 -40.28
CA PHE A 1082 -29.33 -7.85 -41.02
C PHE A 1082 -29.46 -9.34 -41.37
N ILE A 1083 -29.90 -10.17 -40.41
CA ILE A 1083 -30.08 -11.60 -40.63
C ILE A 1083 -31.17 -11.85 -41.68
N ALA A 1084 -32.29 -11.15 -41.59
CA ALA A 1084 -33.37 -11.27 -42.56
C ALA A 1084 -32.97 -10.76 -43.96
N ALA A 1085 -32.08 -9.77 -44.07
CA ALA A 1085 -31.51 -9.33 -45.35
C ALA A 1085 -30.52 -10.36 -45.93
N LEU A 1086 -29.75 -11.04 -45.08
CA LEU A 1086 -28.86 -12.13 -45.47
C LEU A 1086 -29.65 -13.36 -45.95
N GLU A 1087 -30.70 -13.76 -45.23
CA GLU A 1087 -31.62 -14.85 -45.62
C GLU A 1087 -32.33 -14.57 -46.95
N ARG A 1088 -32.60 -13.30 -47.27
CA ARG A 1088 -33.14 -12.85 -48.57
C ARG A 1088 -32.10 -12.68 -49.67
N ASN A 1089 -30.82 -12.97 -49.41
CA ASN A 1089 -29.68 -12.79 -50.32
C ASN A 1089 -29.53 -11.35 -50.85
N GLU A 1090 -29.85 -10.34 -50.03
CA GLU A 1090 -29.69 -8.92 -50.40
C GLU A 1090 -28.22 -8.48 -50.43
N ILE A 1091 -27.36 -9.16 -49.67
CA ILE A 1091 -25.93 -8.87 -49.54
C ILE A 1091 -25.17 -9.79 -50.51
N LYS A 1092 -24.74 -9.23 -51.64
CA LYS A 1092 -24.11 -9.98 -52.73
C LYS A 1092 -22.60 -10.17 -52.48
N LYS A 1093 -22.04 -11.27 -53.01
CA LYS A 1093 -20.62 -11.61 -52.86
C LYS A 1093 -19.71 -10.82 -53.81
N GLU A 1094 -20.29 -10.32 -54.89
CA GLU A 1094 -19.67 -9.55 -55.97
C GLU A 1094 -19.49 -8.07 -55.60
N GLU A 1095 -20.23 -7.59 -54.59
CA GLU A 1095 -20.26 -6.20 -54.15
C GLU A 1095 -19.47 -6.05 -52.83
N LYS A 1096 -18.64 -5.01 -52.73
CA LYS A 1096 -17.97 -4.69 -51.46
C LYS A 1096 -18.91 -3.90 -50.54
N THR A 1097 -19.45 -4.58 -49.54
CA THR A 1097 -20.40 -3.99 -48.58
C THR A 1097 -19.75 -3.73 -47.23
N VAL A 1098 -20.02 -2.57 -46.64
CA VAL A 1098 -19.78 -2.31 -45.21
C VAL A 1098 -21.13 -2.38 -44.51
N VAL A 1099 -21.33 -3.44 -43.75
CA VAL A 1099 -22.52 -3.67 -42.93
C VAL A 1099 -22.39 -2.82 -41.67
N VAL A 1100 -23.35 -1.93 -41.43
CA VAL A 1100 -23.38 -1.02 -40.28
C VAL A 1100 -24.52 -1.44 -39.37
N ILE A 1101 -24.23 -2.02 -38.21
CA ILE A 1101 -25.24 -2.34 -37.19
C ILE A 1101 -25.10 -1.34 -36.04
N ARG A 1102 -26.12 -0.51 -35.81
CA ARG A 1102 -26.05 0.64 -34.90
C ARG A 1102 -27.22 0.67 -33.90
N TYR A 1103 -27.16 1.58 -32.93
CA TYR A 1103 -28.02 1.57 -31.73
C TYR A 1103 -27.82 0.32 -30.87
N THR A 1104 -26.63 -0.26 -30.93
CA THR A 1104 -26.19 -1.44 -30.17
C THR A 1104 -25.12 -1.10 -29.12
N GLY A 1105 -24.79 0.18 -28.93
CA GLY A 1105 -23.84 0.67 -27.92
C GLY A 1105 -24.34 0.59 -26.47
N PRO A 1106 -23.58 1.16 -25.51
CA PRO A 1106 -23.91 1.13 -24.08
C PRO A 1106 -25.32 1.66 -23.74
N LYS A 1107 -25.75 2.76 -24.36
CA LYS A 1107 -27.05 3.42 -24.10
C LYS A 1107 -28.10 3.07 -25.14
N GLY A 1108 -27.70 2.87 -26.39
CA GLY A 1108 -28.57 2.44 -27.49
C GLY A 1108 -29.03 1.01 -27.33
N GLY A 1109 -28.06 0.10 -27.10
CA GLY A 1109 -28.26 -1.35 -27.01
C GLY A 1109 -29.49 -1.74 -26.20
N PRO A 1110 -29.66 -1.23 -24.95
CA PRO A 1110 -28.58 -0.79 -24.06
C PRO A 1110 -27.79 -2.00 -23.56
N GLY A 1111 -26.75 -1.74 -22.75
CA GLY A 1111 -25.90 -2.80 -22.20
C GLY A 1111 -24.91 -3.38 -23.19
N MET A 1112 -24.71 -2.69 -24.33
CA MET A 1112 -23.70 -3.00 -25.35
C MET A 1112 -23.66 -4.50 -25.74
N PRO A 1113 -24.73 -5.06 -26.32
CA PRO A 1113 -24.81 -6.48 -26.67
C PRO A 1113 -23.63 -6.98 -27.52
N GLU A 1114 -23.27 -8.25 -27.32
CA GLU A 1114 -22.24 -8.96 -28.09
C GLU A 1114 -22.89 -9.76 -29.23
N MET A 1115 -22.53 -9.45 -30.47
CA MET A 1115 -23.13 -10.00 -31.69
C MET A 1115 -22.24 -11.09 -32.30
N LEU A 1116 -22.56 -12.35 -32.00
CA LEU A 1116 -21.98 -13.52 -32.69
C LEU A 1116 -22.85 -14.03 -33.83
N LYS A 1117 -24.18 -13.82 -33.78
CA LYS A 1117 -25.14 -14.30 -34.78
C LYS A 1117 -24.88 -13.67 -36.16
N PRO A 1118 -24.78 -12.34 -36.33
CA PRO A 1118 -24.37 -11.71 -37.60
C PRO A 1118 -23.04 -12.21 -38.16
N SER A 1119 -21.98 -12.25 -37.34
CA SER A 1119 -20.64 -12.59 -37.82
C SER A 1119 -20.49 -14.08 -38.14
N SER A 1120 -21.18 -14.97 -37.41
CA SER A 1120 -21.24 -16.40 -37.72
C SER A 1120 -22.07 -16.67 -38.98
N ALA A 1121 -23.20 -15.99 -39.15
CA ALA A 1121 -24.06 -16.15 -40.33
C ALA A 1121 -23.36 -15.64 -41.61
N LEU A 1122 -22.67 -14.49 -41.54
CA LEU A 1122 -21.85 -13.98 -42.65
C LEU A 1122 -20.74 -14.96 -43.05
N MET A 1123 -20.09 -15.61 -42.06
CA MET A 1123 -19.05 -16.60 -42.31
C MET A 1123 -19.62 -17.89 -42.91
N GLY A 1124 -20.74 -18.39 -42.38
CA GLY A 1124 -21.46 -19.54 -42.95
C GLY A 1124 -21.95 -19.31 -44.37
N ALA A 1125 -22.39 -18.08 -44.69
CA ALA A 1125 -22.73 -17.65 -46.05
C ALA A 1125 -21.50 -17.42 -46.97
N GLY A 1126 -20.27 -17.58 -46.47
CA GLY A 1126 -19.05 -17.42 -47.25
C GLY A 1126 -18.80 -15.98 -47.75
N LEU A 1127 -19.30 -14.97 -47.03
CA LEU A 1127 -19.18 -13.54 -47.37
C LEU A 1127 -18.07 -12.80 -46.60
N GLY A 1128 -17.33 -13.48 -45.72
CA GLY A 1128 -16.33 -12.89 -44.83
C GLY A 1128 -15.12 -12.20 -45.49
N SER A 1129 -14.98 -12.29 -46.83
CA SER A 1129 -13.97 -11.56 -47.62
C SER A 1129 -14.56 -10.47 -48.53
N SER A 1130 -15.87 -10.49 -48.79
CA SER A 1130 -16.58 -9.48 -49.59
C SER A 1130 -17.21 -8.38 -48.73
N CYS A 1131 -17.42 -8.64 -47.44
CA CYS A 1131 -18.09 -7.73 -46.52
C CYS A 1131 -17.24 -7.40 -45.28
N ALA A 1132 -17.35 -6.16 -44.79
CA ALA A 1132 -16.88 -5.75 -43.46
C ALA A 1132 -18.09 -5.46 -42.56
N LEU A 1133 -17.98 -5.68 -41.25
CA LEU A 1133 -19.02 -5.37 -40.26
C LEU A 1133 -18.49 -4.34 -39.26
N ILE A 1134 -19.25 -3.27 -39.04
CA ILE A 1134 -18.92 -2.20 -38.10
C ILE A 1134 -20.10 -1.92 -37.15
N THR A 1135 -19.81 -1.55 -35.91
CA THR A 1135 -20.86 -1.35 -34.89
C THR A 1135 -20.44 -0.46 -33.71
N ASP A 1136 -21.43 0.19 -33.09
CA ASP A 1136 -21.30 0.82 -31.76
C ASP A 1136 -21.41 -0.20 -30.59
N GLY A 1137 -21.89 -1.41 -30.87
CA GLY A 1137 -21.90 -2.56 -29.95
C GLY A 1137 -20.57 -3.34 -29.94
N ARG A 1138 -20.64 -4.65 -29.68
CA ARG A 1138 -19.48 -5.54 -29.60
C ARG A 1138 -19.65 -6.73 -30.56
N PHE A 1139 -18.58 -7.12 -31.26
CA PHE A 1139 -18.55 -8.41 -31.96
C PHE A 1139 -17.88 -9.46 -31.09
N SER A 1140 -18.44 -10.67 -31.09
CA SER A 1140 -17.81 -11.76 -30.34
C SER A 1140 -16.54 -12.23 -31.04
N GLY A 1141 -15.51 -12.56 -30.26
CA GLY A 1141 -14.16 -12.79 -30.79
C GLY A 1141 -13.99 -14.01 -31.71
N GLY A 1142 -15.03 -14.84 -31.86
CA GLY A 1142 -15.06 -16.11 -32.59
C GLY A 1142 -14.98 -16.03 -34.12
N SER A 1143 -14.95 -14.83 -34.69
CA SER A 1143 -15.10 -14.59 -36.13
C SER A 1143 -13.85 -13.91 -36.73
N HIS A 1144 -13.75 -13.94 -38.06
CA HIS A 1144 -12.64 -13.36 -38.85
C HIS A 1144 -13.08 -12.15 -39.69
N GLY A 1145 -12.16 -11.53 -40.43
CA GLY A 1145 -12.46 -10.42 -41.32
C GLY A 1145 -12.49 -9.06 -40.62
N PHE A 1146 -12.84 -8.01 -41.36
CA PHE A 1146 -12.96 -6.65 -40.81
C PHE A 1146 -14.20 -6.54 -39.91
N LEU A 1147 -14.00 -6.86 -38.62
CA LEU A 1147 -14.99 -6.75 -37.55
C LEU A 1147 -14.56 -5.65 -36.58
N ILE A 1148 -15.26 -4.51 -36.59
CA ILE A 1148 -14.92 -3.33 -35.79
C ILE A 1148 -16.09 -2.97 -34.88
N GLY A 1149 -15.89 -3.15 -33.58
CA GLY A 1149 -16.85 -2.74 -32.56
C GLY A 1149 -16.44 -1.48 -31.83
N HIS A 1150 -17.19 -1.14 -30.78
CA HIS A 1150 -16.86 -0.10 -29.82
C HIS A 1150 -16.74 1.30 -30.47
N ILE A 1151 -17.47 1.58 -31.55
CA ILE A 1151 -17.42 2.90 -32.22
C ILE A 1151 -17.97 3.99 -31.27
N VAL A 1152 -17.11 4.96 -30.95
CA VAL A 1152 -17.43 6.11 -30.09
C VAL A 1152 -17.44 7.42 -30.89
N PRO A 1153 -18.45 8.29 -30.71
CA PRO A 1153 -19.67 8.07 -29.91
C PRO A 1153 -20.66 7.10 -30.57
N GLU A 1154 -21.53 6.48 -29.77
CA GLU A 1154 -22.57 5.56 -30.25
C GLU A 1154 -23.74 6.28 -30.95
N ALA A 1155 -24.54 5.57 -31.75
CA ALA A 1155 -25.64 6.17 -32.51
C ALA A 1155 -26.73 6.78 -31.59
N ALA A 1156 -26.91 6.24 -30.38
CA ALA A 1156 -27.89 6.71 -29.41
C ALA A 1156 -27.59 8.08 -28.79
N VAL A 1157 -26.35 8.58 -28.92
CA VAL A 1157 -25.94 9.92 -28.46
C VAL A 1157 -25.59 10.86 -29.61
N GLY A 1158 -25.97 10.51 -30.85
CA GLY A 1158 -25.70 11.32 -32.04
C GLY A 1158 -24.25 11.22 -32.53
N GLY A 1159 -23.57 10.10 -32.28
CA GLY A 1159 -22.29 9.80 -32.90
C GLY A 1159 -22.41 9.62 -34.42
N PRO A 1160 -21.31 9.78 -35.20
CA PRO A 1160 -21.36 9.74 -36.65
C PRO A 1160 -21.97 8.46 -37.26
N ILE A 1161 -21.80 7.32 -36.59
CA ILE A 1161 -22.46 6.05 -36.96
C ILE A 1161 -23.99 6.14 -37.00
N GLY A 1162 -24.60 7.00 -36.18
CA GLY A 1162 -26.03 7.32 -36.21
C GLY A 1162 -26.47 8.12 -37.45
N LEU A 1163 -25.54 8.64 -38.25
CA LEU A 1163 -25.79 9.51 -39.41
C LEU A 1163 -25.52 8.81 -40.76
N VAL A 1164 -25.03 7.57 -40.76
CA VAL A 1164 -24.80 6.78 -41.99
C VAL A 1164 -26.13 6.45 -42.67
N LYS A 1165 -26.13 6.46 -44.01
CA LYS A 1165 -27.23 6.06 -44.88
C LYS A 1165 -26.74 5.02 -45.90
N ASP A 1166 -27.67 4.23 -46.43
CA ASP A 1166 -27.35 3.23 -47.46
C ASP A 1166 -26.69 3.89 -48.69
N GLY A 1167 -25.62 3.27 -49.19
CA GLY A 1167 -24.89 3.76 -50.35
C GLY A 1167 -23.85 4.85 -50.06
N ASP A 1168 -23.69 5.31 -48.81
CA ASP A 1168 -22.47 6.04 -48.40
C ASP A 1168 -21.22 5.18 -48.66
N THR A 1169 -20.06 5.79 -48.93
CA THR A 1169 -18.79 5.03 -48.99
C THR A 1169 -18.14 5.04 -47.60
N ILE A 1170 -17.63 3.89 -47.15
CA ILE A 1170 -16.85 3.78 -45.91
C ILE A 1170 -15.46 3.20 -46.22
N THR A 1171 -14.42 3.82 -45.67
CA THR A 1171 -13.03 3.38 -45.76
C THR A 1171 -12.53 2.88 -44.40
N ILE A 1172 -11.99 1.66 -44.40
CA ILE A 1172 -11.29 1.03 -43.28
C ILE A 1172 -9.83 0.86 -43.71
N ASP A 1173 -8.87 1.44 -43.00
CA ASP A 1173 -7.45 1.35 -43.33
C ASP A 1173 -6.65 1.09 -42.05
N SER A 1174 -6.27 -0.17 -41.83
CA SER A 1174 -5.60 -0.61 -40.59
C SER A 1174 -4.12 -0.20 -40.50
N GLU A 1175 -3.47 0.12 -41.63
CA GLU A 1175 -2.11 0.68 -41.64
C GLU A 1175 -2.13 2.15 -41.19
N LYS A 1176 -3.15 2.90 -41.60
CA LYS A 1176 -3.36 4.30 -41.19
C LYS A 1176 -4.15 4.46 -39.89
N ARG A 1177 -4.66 3.37 -39.32
CA ARG A 1177 -5.57 3.34 -38.16
C ARG A 1177 -6.86 4.16 -38.39
N LEU A 1178 -7.38 4.10 -39.61
CA LEU A 1178 -8.45 4.94 -40.12
C LEU A 1178 -9.80 4.19 -40.24
N LEU A 1179 -10.87 4.85 -39.82
CA LEU A 1179 -12.26 4.46 -40.03
C LEU A 1179 -13.07 5.71 -40.42
N ASP A 1180 -13.18 5.94 -41.72
CA ASP A 1180 -13.76 7.15 -42.30
C ASP A 1180 -15.06 6.87 -43.06
N LEU A 1181 -16.01 7.80 -42.88
CA LEU A 1181 -17.21 7.98 -43.68
C LEU A 1181 -16.92 9.09 -44.72
N ASP A 1182 -17.07 8.75 -46.00
CA ASP A 1182 -16.81 9.60 -47.17
C ASP A 1182 -18.10 10.35 -47.55
N VAL A 1183 -18.41 11.38 -46.74
CA VAL A 1183 -19.58 12.26 -46.85
C VAL A 1183 -19.18 13.67 -46.40
N ASP A 1184 -19.54 14.70 -47.16
CA ASP A 1184 -19.23 16.11 -46.85
C ASP A 1184 -19.76 16.55 -45.47
N GLU A 1185 -18.98 17.38 -44.76
CA GLU A 1185 -19.35 17.92 -43.44
C GLU A 1185 -20.69 18.66 -43.44
N THR A 1186 -21.06 19.29 -44.56
CA THR A 1186 -22.33 20.01 -44.73
C THR A 1186 -23.54 19.06 -44.75
N GLU A 1187 -23.42 17.91 -45.42
CA GLU A 1187 -24.44 16.85 -45.38
C GLU A 1187 -24.45 16.18 -44.01
N LEU A 1188 -23.30 15.93 -43.37
CA LEU A 1188 -23.26 15.38 -42.00
C LEU A 1188 -23.91 16.33 -40.97
N ALA A 1189 -23.71 17.64 -41.07
CA ALA A 1189 -24.40 18.63 -40.25
C ALA A 1189 -25.92 18.63 -40.50
N ARG A 1190 -26.34 18.52 -41.77
CA ARG A 1190 -27.76 18.40 -42.14
C ARG A 1190 -28.38 17.11 -41.57
N ARG A 1191 -27.68 15.97 -41.68
CA ARG A 1191 -28.10 14.67 -41.10
C ARG A 1191 -28.15 14.70 -39.57
N ARG A 1192 -27.25 15.44 -38.91
CA ARG A 1192 -27.29 15.65 -37.45
C ARG A 1192 -28.59 16.34 -37.03
N GLN A 1193 -29.00 17.38 -37.75
CA GLN A 1193 -30.29 18.06 -37.51
C GLN A 1193 -31.49 17.13 -37.79
N GLU A 1194 -31.43 16.28 -38.82
CA GLU A 1194 -32.44 15.21 -39.04
C GLU A 1194 -32.52 14.25 -37.84
N TRP A 1195 -31.38 13.79 -37.31
CA TRP A 1195 -31.31 12.89 -36.16
C TRP A 1195 -31.83 13.54 -34.87
N GLU A 1196 -31.50 14.82 -34.62
CA GLU A 1196 -31.99 15.58 -33.47
C GLU A 1196 -33.51 15.79 -33.52
N ALA A 1197 -34.05 16.14 -34.69
CA ALA A 1197 -35.50 16.23 -34.89
C ALA A 1197 -36.21 14.88 -34.71
N LEU A 1198 -35.59 13.76 -35.10
CA LEU A 1198 -36.12 12.41 -34.86
C LEU A 1198 -36.04 12.01 -33.38
N ARG A 1199 -34.98 12.40 -32.65
CA ARG A 1199 -34.83 12.21 -31.21
C ARG A 1199 -35.97 12.91 -30.46
N ASP A 1200 -36.16 14.20 -30.74
CA ASP A 1200 -37.10 15.04 -29.99
C ASP A 1200 -38.57 14.74 -30.36
N ALA A 1201 -38.82 14.21 -31.56
CA ALA A 1201 -40.12 13.64 -31.94
C ALA A 1201 -40.37 12.22 -31.40
N GLY A 1202 -39.43 11.63 -30.63
CA GLY A 1202 -39.55 10.27 -30.09
C GLY A 1202 -39.54 9.15 -31.13
N LYS A 1203 -38.93 9.39 -32.31
CA LYS A 1203 -38.93 8.49 -33.47
C LYS A 1203 -37.67 7.64 -33.64
N LEU A 1204 -36.65 7.82 -32.80
CA LEU A 1204 -35.48 6.95 -32.77
C LEU A 1204 -35.80 5.58 -32.14
N PRO A 1205 -35.01 4.53 -32.43
CA PRO A 1205 -35.12 3.22 -31.78
C PRO A 1205 -35.10 3.29 -30.25
N GLN A 1206 -35.79 2.34 -29.57
CA GLN A 1206 -35.94 2.37 -28.11
C GLN A 1206 -34.63 2.07 -27.36
N THR A 1207 -33.93 3.15 -27.00
CA THR A 1207 -32.71 3.16 -26.17
C THR A 1207 -33.00 2.90 -24.69
N GLY A 1208 -31.97 2.53 -23.92
CA GLY A 1208 -32.07 2.33 -22.48
C GLY A 1208 -32.43 3.58 -21.67
N LEU A 1209 -32.21 4.78 -22.21
CA LEU A 1209 -32.49 6.05 -21.52
C LEU A 1209 -33.97 6.18 -21.13
N THR A 1210 -34.88 5.66 -21.95
CA THR A 1210 -36.33 5.64 -21.70
C THR A 1210 -36.81 4.44 -20.87
N MET A 1211 -35.92 3.51 -20.51
CA MET A 1211 -36.27 2.28 -19.80
C MET A 1211 -36.27 2.42 -18.27
N ARG A 1212 -37.08 1.54 -17.64
CA ARG A 1212 -37.04 1.24 -16.20
C ARG A 1212 -36.22 -0.04 -15.95
N GLY A 1213 -35.94 -0.35 -14.68
CA GLY A 1213 -35.11 -1.51 -14.29
C GLY A 1213 -33.61 -1.27 -14.48
N THR A 1214 -32.81 -2.34 -14.38
CA THR A 1214 -31.33 -2.27 -14.39
C THR A 1214 -30.76 -1.64 -15.65
N LEU A 1215 -31.26 -2.02 -16.84
CA LEU A 1215 -30.83 -1.43 -18.12
C LEU A 1215 -31.07 0.09 -18.19
N GLY A 1216 -32.14 0.57 -17.54
CA GLY A 1216 -32.42 1.99 -17.43
C GLY A 1216 -31.47 2.72 -16.47
N LYS A 1217 -31.07 2.09 -15.35
CA LYS A 1217 -30.01 2.63 -14.48
C LYS A 1217 -28.70 2.73 -15.25
N TYR A 1218 -28.25 1.61 -15.81
CA TYR A 1218 -27.01 1.49 -16.59
C TYR A 1218 -26.94 2.54 -17.71
N ALA A 1219 -27.96 2.66 -18.56
CA ALA A 1219 -27.95 3.63 -19.66
C ALA A 1219 -27.86 5.11 -19.20
N ARG A 1220 -28.22 5.42 -17.95
CA ARG A 1220 -28.09 6.77 -17.37
C ARG A 1220 -26.72 7.02 -16.73
N THR A 1221 -26.08 6.02 -16.13
CA THR A 1221 -24.78 6.19 -15.44
C THR A 1221 -23.56 5.79 -16.28
N VAL A 1222 -23.72 4.94 -17.30
CA VAL A 1222 -22.59 4.40 -18.07
C VAL A 1222 -21.86 5.48 -18.89
N LYS A 1223 -20.53 5.45 -18.88
CA LYS A 1223 -19.67 6.15 -19.85
C LYS A 1223 -19.64 5.40 -21.20
N ASP A 1224 -18.96 5.96 -22.20
CA ASP A 1224 -18.78 5.29 -23.49
C ASP A 1224 -17.71 4.19 -23.46
N ALA A 1225 -17.53 3.51 -24.61
CA ALA A 1225 -16.63 2.37 -24.76
C ALA A 1225 -15.13 2.71 -24.74
N SER A 1226 -14.73 3.96 -25.01
CA SER A 1226 -13.32 4.37 -24.87
C SER A 1226 -12.93 4.55 -23.40
N HIS A 1227 -13.90 4.83 -22.54
CA HIS A 1227 -13.79 4.88 -21.07
C HIS A 1227 -14.23 3.54 -20.41
N GLY A 1228 -14.08 2.41 -21.12
CA GLY A 1228 -14.35 1.08 -20.58
C GLY A 1228 -15.80 0.78 -20.19
N CYS A 1229 -16.77 1.64 -20.56
CA CYS A 1229 -18.16 1.56 -20.11
C CYS A 1229 -18.33 1.54 -18.58
N ILE A 1230 -17.50 2.25 -17.80
CA ILE A 1230 -17.66 2.36 -16.34
C ILE A 1230 -18.97 3.08 -15.95
N THR A 1231 -19.47 2.85 -14.72
CA THR A 1231 -20.81 3.31 -14.26
C THR A 1231 -20.79 4.15 -12.98
N ASP A 1232 -19.62 4.31 -12.39
CA ASP A 1232 -19.37 4.78 -11.01
C ASP A 1232 -18.30 5.90 -10.94
N SER A 1233 -17.78 6.33 -12.08
CA SER A 1233 -16.85 7.45 -12.20
C SER A 1233 -17.42 8.73 -11.58
N VAL A 1234 -16.64 9.35 -10.70
CA VAL A 1234 -16.88 10.72 -10.23
C VAL A 1234 -16.46 11.71 -11.34
N GLU A 1235 -17.31 12.68 -11.65
CA GLU A 1235 -16.99 13.84 -12.51
C GLU A 1235 -16.46 15.02 -11.67
#